data_AF-A0AAE7AS77-F1
#
_entry.id   AF-A0AAE7AS77-F1
#
_cell.length_a   1.000
_cell.length_b   1.000
_cell.length_c   1.000
_cell.angle_alpha   90.00
_cell.angle_beta   90.00
_cell.angle_gamma   90.00
#
_symmetry.space_group_name_H-M   'P 1'
#
loop_
_entity.id
_entity.type
_entity.pdbx_description
1 polymer ?
#
loop_
_entity_poly.entity_id
_entity_poly.type
_entity_poly.pdbx_seq_one_letter_code
_entity_poly.pdbx_strand_id
1 'polypeptide(L)'
;MKLPKALNEATAGAALKYHIKRALERSHSISDFSKNLELSAKNAKFSNNTLKIIEELNNGVKQASDEIKDKVTKYENALKELQKIDESKLTKEQKQVLKVFKGELDQTEIKGIDLNDLYILEQGTRHAGTKKILVKHYGEESTGGLTNDELINMSEVIKNGSVLLESFEKRNNGFRYAYEWENNGVNLRLVVDDLNDGNKIFDFYSDRNFKDFRDARPQPSTSKDSRPQPTTLNESNPTQKPLTDQEDLLKTSENLNETAPKPTHLSPLEQAEAEKLAKLQDAITPLKQFGKNYPEFALKPKEALEKLLQEKNGQVAGAAFRDDLGGIDFVWGKDGKDGYGLAHILEKREKQYTRLGLNAEQIKERTDELVKSIPEVIENGTLFKDDLGRVSVELNDVKVGLTNQWFGNDLKNHLIVTSYERDGKVLRELETRSPLSNDYKGNSNYSALNLNEPNPTKESLTSQESNLSILEKSQLEKQKKLESERLAKAEKERAQKIKDKEEAELRDKIRAQKNATLGKSELDREIAKSENIPYKELESAPKTSVSLNDDEIHPLKFVIVNKSDLKPNFKNTGTQTRTAVDSKKVEEIAKRFDPKLIIGRGGFDDLPIILQDGQIIAGNHRAQGMLNFNSESRKKYEQAIKENFNIRLKPNELLVRMPEQELNDKEIFKLASKSNENRANSFSDTLLSAMSSYNEKLKHLAPKFESDSVENLANQVARALEKDAKIPSHTQVENANIALLSHYARNTPNNSFLEVFDNAYKNLDREQFKAFKEMFAKNSANFHNLNNDTTIKNFTISPYLTDALDTSAKMLENGNRADNFSKLVNDINYLVNSTDENGMNAFIKENKDAYHSVISELLGGFFARFLRLENPSAQFYEFLVKAKDRMIENAADIFSGTSKPIHQINIFDFIKYGIESGKSSKESRELLDLLPELEKKFNAHEKFLQGDKK
;
A
#
# COMPACT_ATOMS: atom_id res chain seq x y z
N MET A 1 1.45 79.90 12.99
CA MET A 1 0.37 79.04 12.45
C MET A 1 0.24 77.79 13.30
N LYS A 2 -0.97 77.24 13.49
CA LYS A 2 -1.16 75.83 13.91
C LYS A 2 -1.56 75.05 12.65
N LEU A 3 -0.88 73.94 12.36
CA LEU A 3 -1.24 73.06 11.25
C LEU A 3 -2.61 72.40 11.50
N PRO A 4 -3.41 72.12 10.45
CA PRO A 4 -4.73 71.52 10.61
C PRO A 4 -4.62 70.11 11.20
N LYS A 5 -5.56 69.76 12.07
CA LYS A 5 -5.48 68.57 12.94
C LYS A 5 -5.24 67.25 12.19
N ALA A 6 -5.90 67.07 11.05
CA ALA A 6 -5.74 65.90 10.17
C ALA A 6 -4.31 65.74 9.61
N LEU A 7 -3.57 66.84 9.37
CA LEU A 7 -2.19 66.77 8.88
C LEU A 7 -1.24 66.23 9.96
N ASN A 8 -1.46 66.61 11.22
CA ASN A 8 -0.70 66.08 12.36
C ASN A 8 -0.98 64.58 12.55
N GLU A 9 -2.23 64.15 12.43
CA GLU A 9 -2.62 62.74 12.59
C GLU A 9 -2.06 61.87 11.44
N ALA A 10 -2.12 62.33 10.19
CA ALA A 10 -1.49 61.64 9.05
C ALA A 10 0.05 61.56 9.19
N THR A 11 0.70 62.65 9.62
CA THR A 11 2.16 62.68 9.82
C THR A 11 2.59 61.78 10.99
N ALA A 12 1.82 61.77 12.09
CA ALA A 12 2.06 60.88 13.23
C ALA A 12 1.87 59.40 12.85
N GLY A 13 0.86 59.07 12.04
CA GLY A 13 0.65 57.72 11.50
C GLY A 13 1.79 57.26 10.60
N ALA A 14 2.32 58.13 9.74
CA ALA A 14 3.50 57.85 8.92
C ALA A 14 4.76 57.60 9.77
N ALA A 15 4.99 58.44 10.79
CA ALA A 15 6.11 58.26 11.73
C ALA A 15 5.98 56.96 12.54
N LEU A 16 4.79 56.64 13.06
CA LEU A 16 4.51 55.38 13.76
C LEU A 16 4.79 54.17 12.85
N LYS A 17 4.29 54.19 11.60
CA LYS A 17 4.52 53.13 10.61
C LYS A 17 6.01 52.93 10.30
N TYR A 18 6.78 54.01 10.21
CA TYR A 18 8.23 53.95 10.04
C TYR A 18 8.94 53.31 11.26
N HIS A 19 8.59 53.71 12.48
CA HIS A 19 9.18 53.14 13.69
C HIS A 19 8.79 51.66 13.91
N ILE A 20 7.55 51.26 13.60
CA ILE A 20 7.13 49.85 13.61
C ILE A 20 7.92 49.03 12.56
N LYS A 21 8.01 49.52 11.32
CA LYS A 21 8.80 48.85 10.25
C LYS A 21 10.26 48.69 10.65
N ARG A 22 10.87 49.74 11.21
CA ARG A 22 12.27 49.73 11.67
C ARG A 22 12.50 48.86 12.92
N ALA A 23 11.49 48.63 13.75
CA ALA A 23 11.55 47.66 14.83
C ALA A 23 11.43 46.22 14.30
N LEU A 24 10.56 45.94 13.33
CA LEU A 24 10.47 44.64 12.65
C LEU A 24 11.79 44.28 11.95
N GLU A 25 12.37 45.19 11.17
CA GLU A 25 13.63 45.02 10.43
C GLU A 25 14.86 44.75 11.33
N ARG A 26 14.75 44.96 12.64
CA ARG A 26 15.86 44.90 13.61
C ARG A 26 15.68 43.84 14.69
N SER A 27 14.67 42.99 14.57
CA SER A 27 14.31 42.03 15.61
C SER A 27 14.23 40.62 15.04
N HIS A 28 14.87 39.69 15.74
CA HIS A 28 14.87 38.27 15.40
C HIS A 28 13.97 37.43 16.33
N SER A 29 13.32 38.08 17.30
CA SER A 29 12.25 37.51 18.13
C SER A 29 11.15 38.54 18.45
N ILE A 30 9.99 38.06 18.90
CA ILE A 30 8.87 38.91 19.34
C ILE A 30 9.24 39.74 20.58
N SER A 31 10.12 39.21 21.44
CA SER A 31 10.68 39.91 22.60
C SER A 31 11.54 41.10 22.16
N ASP A 32 12.44 40.87 21.19
CA ASP A 32 13.27 41.94 20.61
C ASP A 32 12.41 42.98 19.90
N PHE A 33 11.34 42.56 19.20
CA PHE A 33 10.41 43.50 18.54
C PHE A 33 9.74 44.43 19.55
N SER A 34 9.16 43.89 20.60
CA SER A 34 8.54 44.67 21.69
C SER A 34 9.55 45.64 22.33
N LYS A 35 10.78 45.16 22.61
CA LYS A 35 11.87 45.95 23.20
C LYS A 35 12.37 47.07 22.27
N ASN A 36 12.55 46.78 20.98
CA ASN A 36 12.94 47.78 19.97
C ASN A 36 11.83 48.80 19.68
N LEU A 37 10.56 48.40 19.80
CA LEU A 37 9.42 49.31 19.67
C LEU A 37 9.27 50.22 20.90
N GLU A 38 9.42 49.70 22.12
CA GLU A 38 9.49 50.52 23.34
C GLU A 38 10.66 51.51 23.31
N LEU A 39 11.86 51.08 22.90
CA LEU A 39 13.01 51.96 22.74
C LEU A 39 12.77 53.03 21.67
N SER A 40 12.10 52.68 20.57
CA SER A 40 11.68 53.64 19.54
C SER A 40 10.67 54.66 20.08
N ALA A 41 9.72 54.21 20.89
CA ALA A 41 8.70 55.07 21.50
C ALA A 41 9.29 56.04 22.55
N LYS A 42 10.26 55.58 23.34
CA LYS A 42 10.98 56.42 24.34
C LYS A 42 11.89 57.46 23.68
N ASN A 43 12.47 57.16 22.52
CA ASN A 43 13.37 58.06 21.79
C ASN A 43 12.65 59.04 20.84
N ALA A 44 11.41 58.78 20.44
CA ALA A 44 10.63 59.62 19.55
C ALA A 44 9.64 60.51 20.33
N LYS A 45 9.52 61.79 19.95
CA LYS A 45 8.59 62.76 20.57
C LYS A 45 7.15 62.57 20.08
N PHE A 46 6.60 61.38 20.33
CA PHE A 46 5.22 61.03 19.98
C PHE A 46 4.19 61.77 20.84
N SER A 47 2.95 61.89 20.34
CA SER A 47 1.82 62.43 21.11
C SER A 47 1.30 61.38 22.10
N ASN A 48 0.66 61.81 23.19
CA ASN A 48 0.09 60.89 24.20
C ASN A 48 -0.86 59.85 23.58
N ASN A 49 -1.66 60.24 22.58
CA ASN A 49 -2.54 59.31 21.86
C ASN A 49 -1.74 58.27 21.06
N THR A 50 -0.64 58.68 20.43
CA THR A 50 0.26 57.78 19.69
C THR A 50 1.01 56.84 20.64
N LEU A 51 1.43 57.33 21.81
CA LEU A 51 2.05 56.49 22.86
C LEU A 51 1.05 55.45 23.39
N LYS A 52 -0.21 55.83 23.62
CA LYS A 52 -1.28 54.89 24.01
C LYS A 52 -1.52 53.82 22.94
N ILE A 53 -1.50 54.17 21.65
CA ILE A 53 -1.59 53.20 20.54
C ILE A 53 -0.36 52.25 20.53
N ILE A 54 0.85 52.74 20.82
CA ILE A 54 2.04 51.88 20.94
C ILE A 54 1.95 50.95 22.16
N GLU A 55 1.40 51.43 23.27
CA GLU A 55 1.17 50.63 24.49
C GLU A 55 0.11 49.55 24.26
N GLU A 56 -1.03 49.90 23.64
CA GLU A 56 -2.06 48.95 23.20
C GLU A 56 -1.50 47.93 22.21
N LEU A 57 -0.66 48.34 21.26
CA LEU A 57 -0.03 47.45 20.29
C LEU A 57 1.02 46.54 20.96
N ASN A 58 1.84 47.04 21.89
CA ASN A 58 2.76 46.22 22.67
C ASN A 58 2.03 45.22 23.57
N ASN A 59 0.90 45.61 24.15
CA ASN A 59 0.09 44.71 24.98
C ASN A 59 -0.65 43.68 24.12
N GLY A 60 -1.16 44.06 22.94
CA GLY A 60 -1.70 43.14 21.95
C GLY A 60 -0.65 42.19 21.37
N VAL A 61 0.61 42.62 21.24
CA VAL A 61 1.75 41.77 20.84
C VAL A 61 2.21 40.85 21.97
N LYS A 62 2.13 41.28 23.24
CA LYS A 62 2.35 40.40 24.40
C LYS A 62 1.24 39.34 24.47
N GLN A 63 -0.03 39.75 24.43
CA GLN A 63 -1.17 38.82 24.38
C GLN A 63 -1.06 37.86 23.20
N ALA A 64 -0.79 38.35 21.98
CA ALA A 64 -0.58 37.49 20.83
C ALA A 64 0.66 36.59 20.99
N SER A 65 1.73 37.05 21.63
CA SER A 65 2.92 36.22 21.93
C SER A 65 2.63 35.14 22.97
N ASP A 66 1.75 35.39 23.93
CA ASP A 66 1.38 34.44 24.98
C ASP A 66 0.34 33.45 24.42
N GLU A 67 -0.65 33.93 23.66
CA GLU A 67 -1.50 33.08 22.81
C GLU A 67 -0.71 32.25 21.79
N ILE A 68 0.46 32.71 21.33
CA ILE A 68 1.35 31.94 20.44
C ILE A 68 2.24 30.97 21.24
N LYS A 69 2.61 31.27 22.50
CA LYS A 69 3.25 30.29 23.40
C LYS A 69 2.29 29.13 23.71
N ASP A 70 1.04 29.46 24.01
CA ASP A 70 -0.02 28.47 24.26
C ASP A 70 -0.46 27.73 22.97
N LYS A 71 -0.10 28.26 21.80
CA LYS A 71 -0.27 27.62 20.48
C LYS A 71 1.04 27.08 19.88
N VAL A 72 2.13 26.94 20.67
CA VAL A 72 3.30 26.16 20.23
C VAL A 72 2.82 24.74 19.96
N THR A 73 3.16 24.20 18.79
CA THR A 73 2.63 22.89 18.40
C THR A 73 3.14 21.79 19.34
N LYS A 74 2.31 20.76 19.55
CA LYS A 74 2.67 19.58 20.37
C LYS A 74 4.01 18.97 19.92
N TYR A 75 4.32 19.05 18.62
CA TYR A 75 5.59 18.65 18.01
C TYR A 75 6.79 19.55 18.38
N GLU A 76 6.65 20.87 18.36
CA GLU A 76 7.74 21.79 18.73
C GLU A 76 8.11 21.71 20.21
N ASN A 77 7.14 21.40 21.10
CA ASN A 77 7.44 21.13 22.50
C ASN A 77 8.12 19.76 22.67
N ALA A 78 7.69 18.72 21.95
CA ALA A 78 8.37 17.43 21.90
C ALA A 78 9.86 17.58 21.50
N LEU A 79 10.16 18.32 20.43
CA LEU A 79 11.53 18.57 19.96
C LEU A 79 12.42 19.24 21.03
N LYS A 80 11.87 20.14 21.86
CA LYS A 80 12.62 20.77 22.98
C LYS A 80 12.92 19.80 24.11
N GLU A 81 12.06 18.81 24.35
CA GLU A 81 12.33 17.75 25.33
C GLU A 81 13.40 16.78 24.80
N LEU A 82 13.37 16.43 23.51
CA LEU A 82 14.42 15.61 22.87
C LEU A 82 15.81 16.27 22.86
N GLN A 83 15.88 17.61 22.86
CA GLN A 83 17.14 18.35 22.99
C GLN A 83 17.81 18.20 24.37
N LYS A 84 17.11 17.67 25.38
CA LYS A 84 17.65 17.40 26.72
C LYS A 84 18.31 16.02 26.86
N ILE A 85 18.20 15.16 25.84
CA ILE A 85 18.77 13.81 25.87
C ILE A 85 20.29 13.87 25.72
N ASP A 86 21.00 13.23 26.66
CA ASP A 86 22.46 13.18 26.66
C ASP A 86 22.99 12.14 25.65
N GLU A 87 23.27 12.61 24.44
CA GLU A 87 23.82 11.78 23.37
C GLU A 87 25.12 11.05 23.73
N SER A 88 25.90 11.50 24.73
CA SER A 88 27.14 10.81 25.10
C SER A 88 26.90 9.37 25.58
N LYS A 89 25.72 9.12 26.20
CA LYS A 89 25.32 7.81 26.77
C LYS A 89 24.73 6.82 25.75
N LEU A 90 24.43 7.26 24.53
CA LEU A 90 23.65 6.49 23.57
C LEU A 90 24.49 5.61 22.64
N THR A 91 23.96 4.44 22.26
CA THR A 91 24.54 3.57 21.22
C THR A 91 24.47 4.24 19.84
N LYS A 92 25.18 3.65 18.85
CA LYS A 92 25.16 4.16 17.47
C LYS A 92 23.75 4.10 16.85
N GLU A 93 23.01 3.03 17.11
CA GLU A 93 21.63 2.86 16.62
C GLU A 93 20.66 3.84 17.29
N GLN A 94 20.69 3.95 18.64
CA GLN A 94 19.90 4.93 19.40
C GLN A 94 20.14 6.37 18.92
N LYS A 95 21.38 6.72 18.54
CA LYS A 95 21.71 8.02 17.94
C LYS A 95 21.05 8.25 16.58
N GLN A 96 20.94 7.21 15.74
CA GLN A 96 20.25 7.32 14.46
C GLN A 96 18.72 7.45 14.66
N VAL A 97 18.15 6.65 15.58
CA VAL A 97 16.74 6.77 16.00
C VAL A 97 16.43 8.18 16.52
N LEU A 98 17.25 8.70 17.44
CA LEU A 98 17.10 10.07 17.97
C LEU A 98 17.17 11.13 16.87
N LYS A 99 18.03 10.96 15.85
CA LYS A 99 18.12 11.88 14.71
C LYS A 99 16.87 11.88 13.84
N VAL A 100 16.23 10.73 13.59
CA VAL A 100 14.93 10.69 12.88
C VAL A 100 13.80 11.29 13.75
N PHE A 101 13.88 11.16 15.08
CA PHE A 101 12.96 11.87 15.99
C PHE A 101 13.16 13.39 16.00
N LYS A 102 14.41 13.87 16.01
CA LYS A 102 14.77 15.30 15.91
C LYS A 102 14.50 15.91 14.52
N GLY A 103 14.40 15.07 13.48
CA GLY A 103 14.29 15.50 12.09
C GLY A 103 15.61 15.87 11.42
N GLU A 104 16.72 15.33 11.91
CA GLU A 104 18.05 15.42 11.30
C GLU A 104 18.28 14.33 10.23
N LEU A 105 17.39 13.34 10.13
CA LEU A 105 17.38 12.25 9.15
C LEU A 105 15.93 11.93 8.74
N ASP A 106 15.70 11.67 7.45
CA ASP A 106 14.37 11.33 6.94
C ASP A 106 13.92 9.91 7.33
N GLN A 107 14.88 8.98 7.45
CA GLN A 107 14.65 7.62 7.94
C GLN A 107 15.93 6.99 8.52
N THR A 108 15.77 5.89 9.27
CA THR A 108 16.86 4.96 9.62
C THR A 108 16.36 3.52 9.59
N GLU A 109 17.27 2.60 9.29
CA GLU A 109 17.05 1.16 9.50
C GLU A 109 17.39 0.78 10.94
N ILE A 110 16.64 -0.19 11.48
CA ILE A 110 16.86 -0.86 12.76
C ILE A 110 16.93 -2.37 12.48
N LYS A 111 17.90 -3.07 13.06
CA LYS A 111 18.11 -4.52 12.83
C LYS A 111 17.30 -5.37 13.80
N GLY A 112 16.75 -6.47 13.28
CA GLY A 112 16.02 -7.49 14.03
C GLY A 112 16.91 -8.38 14.90
N ILE A 113 16.27 -9.43 15.44
CA ILE A 113 16.95 -10.55 16.13
C ILE A 113 17.74 -11.37 15.11
N ASP A 114 17.16 -11.65 13.93
CA ASP A 114 17.93 -12.03 12.75
C ASP A 114 18.60 -10.78 12.16
N LEU A 115 19.90 -10.87 11.86
CA LEU A 115 20.68 -9.78 11.26
C LEU A 115 20.27 -9.43 9.82
N ASN A 116 19.46 -10.28 9.20
CA ASN A 116 18.84 -10.09 7.89
C ASN A 116 17.50 -9.34 7.96
N ASP A 117 16.83 -9.30 9.12
CA ASP A 117 15.57 -8.57 9.29
C ASP A 117 15.85 -7.07 9.49
N LEU A 118 15.24 -6.23 8.65
CA LEU A 118 15.40 -4.78 8.69
C LEU A 118 14.04 -4.11 8.88
N TYR A 119 13.98 -3.17 9.82
CA TYR A 119 12.80 -2.38 10.18
C TYR A 119 13.08 -0.90 9.92
N ILE A 120 12.22 -0.24 9.15
CA ILE A 120 12.39 1.15 8.75
C ILE A 120 11.64 2.06 9.72
N LEU A 121 12.37 2.98 10.34
CA LEU A 121 11.83 4.12 11.07
C LEU A 121 11.89 5.37 10.19
N GLU A 122 10.75 5.80 9.66
CA GLU A 122 10.62 7.04 8.87
C GLU A 122 10.23 8.24 9.75
N GLN A 123 10.63 9.45 9.35
CA GLN A 123 10.23 10.69 10.03
C GLN A 123 8.73 10.96 9.85
N GLY A 124 8.21 10.67 8.64
CA GLY A 124 6.79 10.67 8.32
C GLY A 124 6.07 12.00 8.53
N THR A 125 4.82 11.93 8.96
CA THR A 125 3.86 13.03 9.10
C THR A 125 3.16 13.00 10.46
N ARG A 126 2.20 13.88 10.74
CA ARG A 126 1.38 13.76 11.96
C ARG A 126 0.55 12.45 12.05
N HIS A 127 0.51 11.65 10.99
CA HIS A 127 -0.29 10.42 10.87
C HIS A 127 0.53 9.12 10.68
N ALA A 128 1.84 9.21 10.41
CA ALA A 128 2.77 8.07 10.24
C ALA A 128 4.21 8.46 10.67
N GLY A 129 5.06 7.50 11.04
CA GLY A 129 6.46 7.77 11.42
C GLY A 129 6.67 8.53 12.73
N THR A 130 7.90 9.02 12.98
CA THR A 130 8.27 9.66 14.26
C THR A 130 7.44 10.88 14.62
N LYS A 131 7.05 11.72 13.64
CA LYS A 131 6.23 12.92 13.89
C LYS A 131 4.89 12.57 14.54
N LYS A 132 4.23 11.48 14.09
CA LYS A 132 2.99 10.96 14.69
C LYS A 132 3.22 10.47 16.12
N ILE A 133 4.28 9.69 16.36
CA ILE A 133 4.62 9.16 17.68
C ILE A 133 4.85 10.30 18.67
N LEU A 134 5.58 11.35 18.28
CA LEU A 134 5.79 12.55 19.11
C LEU A 134 4.49 13.33 19.38
N VAL A 135 3.63 13.54 18.37
CA VAL A 135 2.37 14.27 18.54
C VAL A 135 1.39 13.52 19.46
N LYS A 136 1.39 12.18 19.44
CA LYS A 136 0.69 11.36 20.44
C LYS A 136 1.32 11.48 21.82
N HIS A 137 2.63 11.25 21.93
CA HIS A 137 3.32 11.13 23.21
C HIS A 137 3.25 12.42 24.05
N TYR A 138 3.46 13.57 23.42
CA TYR A 138 3.42 14.89 24.09
C TYR A 138 2.06 15.60 23.92
N GLY A 139 0.98 14.83 23.76
CA GLY A 139 -0.39 15.32 23.63
C GLY A 139 -1.29 15.02 24.83
N GLU A 140 -2.43 15.72 24.91
CA GLU A 140 -3.45 15.52 25.96
C GLU A 140 -4.11 14.14 25.90
N GLU A 141 -4.20 13.56 24.70
CA GLU A 141 -4.66 12.19 24.40
C GLU A 141 -3.54 11.17 24.65
N SER A 142 -2.91 11.24 25.83
CA SER A 142 -1.81 10.34 26.19
C SER A 142 -2.32 8.90 26.34
N THR A 143 -2.03 8.07 25.34
CA THR A 143 -2.17 6.61 25.39
C THR A 143 -0.79 5.99 25.44
N GLY A 144 -0.37 5.48 26.60
CA GLY A 144 0.92 4.78 26.73
C GLY A 144 2.14 5.70 26.77
N GLY A 145 2.24 6.54 27.80
CA GLY A 145 3.28 7.55 27.95
C GLY A 145 4.68 6.95 28.12
N LEU A 146 5.50 7.06 27.08
CA LEU A 146 6.93 6.80 27.10
C LEU A 146 7.68 7.84 27.98
N THR A 147 8.98 7.66 28.11
CA THR A 147 9.93 8.71 28.50
C THR A 147 10.93 8.94 27.37
N ASN A 148 11.66 10.06 27.43
CA ASN A 148 12.70 10.41 26.45
C ASN A 148 13.74 9.28 26.24
N ASP A 149 14.11 8.57 27.31
CA ASP A 149 15.09 7.47 27.27
C ASP A 149 14.48 6.15 26.76
N GLU A 150 13.16 5.96 26.91
CA GLU A 150 12.46 4.78 26.36
C GLU A 150 12.13 4.95 24.88
N LEU A 151 11.80 6.18 24.45
CA LEU A 151 11.46 6.53 23.05
C LEU A 151 12.55 6.10 22.06
N ILE A 152 13.81 6.14 22.48
CA ILE A 152 14.98 5.76 21.66
C ILE A 152 15.31 4.25 21.72
N ASN A 153 14.68 3.47 22.61
CA ASN A 153 14.93 2.03 22.79
C ASN A 153 14.15 1.14 21.79
N MET A 154 13.72 1.69 20.65
CA MET A 154 13.04 0.94 19.60
C MET A 154 13.85 -0.29 19.11
N SER A 155 15.18 -0.15 19.05
CA SER A 155 16.09 -1.26 18.75
C SER A 155 15.97 -2.39 19.76
N GLU A 156 15.87 -2.06 21.04
CA GLU A 156 15.82 -3.04 22.13
C GLU A 156 14.45 -3.73 22.23
N VAL A 157 13.37 -3.05 21.85
CA VAL A 157 12.03 -3.69 21.78
C VAL A 157 11.96 -4.69 20.61
N ILE A 158 12.59 -4.37 19.47
CA ILE A 158 12.68 -5.29 18.32
C ILE A 158 13.64 -6.46 18.60
N LYS A 159 14.72 -6.23 19.36
CA LYS A 159 15.77 -7.25 19.64
C LYS A 159 15.49 -8.13 20.86
N ASN A 160 14.73 -7.64 21.84
CA ASN A 160 14.50 -8.34 23.12
C ASN A 160 13.00 -8.58 23.41
N GLY A 161 12.10 -7.99 22.63
CA GLY A 161 10.65 -8.17 22.77
C GLY A 161 10.10 -9.38 22.00
N SER A 162 8.90 -9.81 22.40
CA SER A 162 8.14 -10.88 21.75
C SER A 162 6.97 -10.30 20.94
N VAL A 163 6.62 -10.94 19.81
CA VAL A 163 5.47 -10.50 19.01
C VAL A 163 4.15 -10.94 19.68
N LEU A 164 3.25 -9.98 19.88
CA LEU A 164 1.92 -10.19 20.41
C LEU A 164 0.99 -10.79 19.35
N LEU A 165 0.58 -12.05 19.52
CA LEU A 165 -0.26 -12.76 18.54
C LEU A 165 -1.64 -12.12 18.39
N GLU A 166 -2.19 -11.56 19.47
CA GLU A 166 -3.46 -10.84 19.49
C GLU A 166 -3.42 -9.45 18.81
N SER A 167 -2.22 -8.96 18.46
CA SER A 167 -2.04 -7.70 17.74
C SER A 167 -2.09 -7.83 16.22
N PHE A 168 -2.17 -9.05 15.67
CA PHE A 168 -2.14 -9.30 14.23
C PHE A 168 -3.40 -8.80 13.51
N GLU A 169 -3.27 -7.68 12.80
CA GLU A 169 -4.31 -7.09 11.95
C GLU A 169 -3.97 -7.34 10.47
N LYS A 170 -4.80 -8.11 9.77
CA LYS A 170 -4.62 -8.38 8.34
C LYS A 170 -4.91 -7.12 7.50
N ARG A 171 -3.97 -6.75 6.63
CA ARG A 171 -4.09 -5.58 5.73
C ARG A 171 -4.18 -6.02 4.26
N ASN A 172 -4.53 -5.07 3.39
CA ASN A 172 -4.69 -5.33 1.95
C ASN A 172 -3.40 -5.86 1.29
N ASN A 173 -2.24 -5.42 1.80
CA ASN A 173 -0.91 -5.63 1.19
C ASN A 173 0.08 -6.29 2.17
N GLY A 174 -0.40 -6.95 3.24
CA GLY A 174 0.45 -7.53 4.29
C GLY A 174 -0.25 -7.60 5.65
N PHE A 175 0.49 -7.42 6.73
CA PHE A 175 0.02 -7.52 8.12
C PHE A 175 0.51 -6.35 8.97
N ARG A 176 -0.19 -6.09 10.07
CA ARG A 176 0.31 -5.28 11.18
C ARG A 176 0.39 -6.14 12.43
N TYR A 177 1.41 -5.97 13.23
CA TYR A 177 1.59 -6.61 14.52
C TYR A 177 2.42 -5.73 15.46
N ALA A 178 2.60 -6.13 16.72
CA ALA A 178 3.36 -5.40 17.72
C ALA A 178 4.34 -6.31 18.47
N TYR A 179 5.54 -5.80 18.71
CA TYR A 179 6.47 -6.33 19.71
C TYR A 179 6.12 -5.77 21.08
N GLU A 180 6.20 -6.59 22.12
CA GLU A 180 6.18 -6.16 23.53
C GLU A 180 7.49 -6.58 24.23
N TRP A 181 8.08 -5.66 24.97
CA TRP A 181 9.24 -5.89 25.82
C TRP A 181 9.02 -5.29 27.20
N GLU A 182 9.06 -6.11 28.26
CA GLU A 182 9.07 -5.63 29.64
C GLU A 182 10.46 -5.09 29.99
N ASN A 183 10.54 -3.82 30.38
CA ASN A 183 11.76 -3.17 30.83
C ASN A 183 11.50 -2.44 32.16
N ASN A 184 12.14 -2.90 33.24
CA ASN A 184 11.99 -2.36 34.60
C ASN A 184 10.53 -2.29 35.09
N GLY A 185 9.73 -3.35 34.86
CA GLY A 185 8.33 -3.43 35.30
C GLY A 185 7.34 -2.62 34.46
N VAL A 186 7.73 -2.22 33.25
CA VAL A 186 6.91 -1.47 32.29
C VAL A 186 7.06 -2.05 30.90
N ASN A 187 5.94 -2.28 30.24
CA ASN A 187 5.91 -2.87 28.92
C ASN A 187 5.98 -1.81 27.83
N LEU A 188 6.96 -1.93 26.95
CA LEU A 188 7.14 -1.09 25.76
C LEU A 188 6.59 -1.84 24.54
N ARG A 189 5.60 -1.26 23.86
CA ARG A 189 4.91 -1.85 22.70
C ARG A 189 5.23 -1.09 21.41
N LEU A 190 5.84 -1.78 20.44
CA LEU A 190 6.27 -1.24 19.15
C LEU A 190 5.51 -1.90 18.01
N VAL A 191 4.73 -1.12 17.27
CA VAL A 191 3.84 -1.58 16.20
C VAL A 191 4.54 -1.49 14.85
N VAL A 192 4.53 -2.59 14.09
CA VAL A 192 5.11 -2.71 12.75
C VAL A 192 4.00 -2.98 11.74
N ASP A 193 4.04 -2.29 10.60
CA ASP A 193 3.37 -2.69 9.35
C ASP A 193 4.38 -3.50 8.52
N ASP A 194 4.17 -4.81 8.37
CA ASP A 194 4.85 -5.68 7.40
C ASP A 194 4.05 -5.66 6.10
N LEU A 195 4.57 -4.96 5.09
CA LEU A 195 3.91 -4.71 3.82
C LEU A 195 4.85 -5.03 2.66
N ASN A 196 4.30 -5.09 1.44
CA ASN A 196 5.07 -5.29 0.21
C ASN A 196 6.19 -4.26 -0.06
N ASP A 197 6.27 -3.16 0.71
CA ASP A 197 7.34 -2.15 0.70
C ASP A 197 8.26 -2.18 1.95
N GLY A 198 8.23 -3.28 2.72
CA GLY A 198 9.12 -3.57 3.85
C GLY A 198 8.47 -3.38 5.23
N ASN A 199 9.16 -3.84 6.27
CA ASN A 199 8.72 -3.68 7.66
C ASN A 199 8.89 -2.22 8.11
N LYS A 200 7.79 -1.52 8.42
CA LYS A 200 7.78 -0.11 8.81
C LYS A 200 7.23 0.11 10.21
N ILE A 201 7.91 0.93 11.01
CA ILE A 201 7.50 1.23 12.38
C ILE A 201 6.36 2.25 12.36
N PHE A 202 5.17 1.80 12.76
CA PHE A 202 3.93 2.57 12.68
C PHE A 202 3.61 3.34 13.97
N ASP A 203 3.81 2.74 15.14
CA ASP A 203 3.49 3.34 16.45
C ASP A 203 4.46 2.82 17.52
N PHE A 204 4.64 3.59 18.60
CA PHE A 204 5.43 3.18 19.76
C PHE A 204 4.88 3.82 21.03
N TYR A 205 4.66 3.03 22.08
CA TYR A 205 4.03 3.46 23.33
C TYR A 205 4.41 2.52 24.50
N SER A 206 4.13 2.94 25.74
CA SER A 206 4.27 2.09 26.94
C SER A 206 2.92 1.64 27.49
N ASP A 207 2.89 0.83 28.56
CA ASP A 207 1.67 0.57 29.35
C ASP A 207 1.32 1.70 30.35
N ARG A 208 2.20 2.70 30.54
CA ARG A 208 1.96 3.80 31.50
C ARG A 208 0.88 4.76 31.03
N ASN A 209 0.06 5.24 31.96
CA ASN A 209 -0.91 6.33 31.76
C ASN A 209 -1.97 6.10 30.66
N PHE A 210 -2.37 4.85 30.37
CA PHE A 210 -3.54 4.59 29.54
C PHE A 210 -4.81 5.23 30.12
N LYS A 211 -5.40 6.18 29.38
CA LYS A 211 -6.77 6.67 29.62
C LYS A 211 -7.77 5.90 28.75
N ASP A 212 -8.86 5.46 29.38
CA ASP A 212 -9.88 4.58 28.81
C ASP A 212 -10.56 5.20 27.56
N PHE A 213 -10.54 4.49 26.44
CA PHE A 213 -11.06 4.96 25.13
C PHE A 213 -12.06 3.93 24.55
N ARG A 214 -13.30 3.95 25.07
CA ARG A 214 -14.33 2.93 24.78
C ARG A 214 -14.86 2.94 23.35
N ASP A 215 -14.52 3.94 22.55
CA ASP A 215 -14.88 4.05 21.13
C ASP A 215 -13.88 3.35 20.18
N ALA A 216 -12.86 2.66 20.70
CA ALA A 216 -11.88 1.91 19.89
C ALA A 216 -12.41 0.58 19.28
N ARG A 217 -13.73 0.34 19.30
CA ARG A 217 -14.35 -0.68 18.42
C ARG A 217 -14.60 -0.08 17.04
N PRO A 218 -14.40 -0.81 15.93
CA PRO A 218 -14.87 -0.39 14.61
C PRO A 218 -16.40 -0.26 14.58
N GLN A 219 -16.91 0.95 14.82
CA GLN A 219 -18.33 1.25 14.62
C GLN A 219 -18.65 1.19 13.11
N PRO A 220 -19.79 0.59 12.71
CA PRO A 220 -20.13 0.44 11.30
C PRO A 220 -20.39 1.81 10.63
N SER A 221 -20.20 1.83 9.31
CA SER A 221 -20.26 3.05 8.49
C SER A 221 -21.57 3.83 8.65
N THR A 222 -21.47 5.10 9.02
CA THR A 222 -22.60 6.03 9.20
C THR A 222 -23.16 6.57 7.87
N SER A 223 -23.50 5.68 6.94
CA SER A 223 -24.31 6.01 5.77
C SER A 223 -25.73 6.36 6.22
N LYS A 224 -26.07 7.66 6.20
CA LYS A 224 -27.44 8.13 6.43
C LYS A 224 -28.34 7.78 5.24
N ASP A 225 -28.92 6.58 5.25
CA ASP A 225 -30.25 6.37 4.69
C ASP A 225 -30.90 5.08 5.24
N SER A 226 -32.22 5.16 5.47
CA SER A 226 -33.13 4.18 6.12
C SER A 226 -33.38 4.38 7.63
N ARG A 227 -34.64 4.69 7.97
CA ARG A 227 -35.19 4.60 9.33
C ARG A 227 -35.65 3.15 9.62
N PRO A 228 -35.70 2.73 10.91
CA PRO A 228 -35.98 1.34 11.26
C PRO A 228 -37.47 0.97 11.19
N GLN A 229 -37.72 -0.32 10.97
CA GLN A 229 -38.96 -1.02 11.33
C GLN A 229 -38.58 -2.14 12.33
N PRO A 230 -39.41 -2.44 13.35
CA PRO A 230 -38.98 -3.25 14.49
C PRO A 230 -39.14 -4.75 14.27
N THR A 231 -38.26 -5.54 14.89
CA THR A 231 -38.46 -6.97 15.11
C THR A 231 -39.49 -7.21 16.21
N THR A 232 -40.66 -7.72 15.84
CA THR A 232 -41.62 -8.36 16.75
C THR A 232 -41.95 -9.76 16.26
N LEU A 233 -41.20 -10.75 16.75
CA LEU A 233 -41.62 -12.15 16.69
C LEU A 233 -42.30 -12.49 18.02
N ASN A 234 -43.58 -12.82 17.97
CA ASN A 234 -44.18 -13.64 19.01
C ASN A 234 -45.34 -14.49 18.46
N GLU A 235 -45.27 -15.78 18.79
CA GLU A 235 -46.34 -16.77 18.88
C GLU A 235 -47.04 -17.37 17.63
N SER A 236 -47.27 -18.69 17.80
CA SER A 236 -48.32 -19.54 17.21
C SER A 236 -48.17 -20.08 15.78
N ASN A 237 -48.19 -21.42 15.71
CA ASN A 237 -48.12 -22.28 14.53
C ASN A 237 -49.42 -23.10 14.44
N PRO A 238 -50.03 -23.24 13.25
CA PRO A 238 -50.79 -24.46 12.98
C PRO A 238 -50.64 -25.04 11.55
N THR A 239 -50.31 -26.35 11.48
CA THR A 239 -51.17 -27.41 10.86
C THR A 239 -51.47 -27.32 9.33
N GLN A 240 -51.23 -28.31 8.45
CA GLN A 240 -50.81 -29.73 8.59
C GLN A 240 -50.19 -30.34 7.30
N LYS A 241 -49.97 -31.68 7.33
CA LYS A 241 -49.28 -32.58 6.38
C LYS A 241 -50.19 -33.07 5.21
N PRO A 242 -49.69 -33.73 4.14
CA PRO A 242 -49.27 -35.14 4.19
C PRO A 242 -47.93 -35.46 3.47
N LEU A 243 -47.55 -36.75 3.43
CA LEU A 243 -46.28 -37.29 2.90
C LEU A 243 -46.45 -37.95 1.51
N THR A 244 -45.34 -38.13 0.78
CA THR A 244 -44.86 -39.33 0.04
C THR A 244 -43.69 -38.90 -0.86
N ASP A 245 -42.57 -39.62 -1.07
CA ASP A 245 -41.99 -40.78 -0.38
C ASP A 245 -40.44 -40.73 -0.46
N GLN A 246 -39.75 -41.52 0.37
CA GLN A 246 -38.30 -41.76 0.26
C GLN A 246 -38.04 -43.20 -0.23
N GLU A 247 -37.76 -43.41 -1.52
CA GLU A 247 -37.08 -44.64 -1.94
C GLU A 247 -36.39 -44.54 -3.32
N ASP A 248 -35.26 -43.83 -3.40
CA ASP A 248 -34.18 -44.17 -4.34
C ASP A 248 -32.83 -43.54 -3.93
N LEU A 249 -31.73 -44.02 -4.53
CA LEU A 249 -30.31 -43.63 -4.30
C LEU A 249 -29.50 -44.26 -3.13
N LEU A 250 -30.06 -45.17 -2.32
CA LEU A 250 -29.28 -45.95 -1.33
C LEU A 250 -29.06 -47.41 -1.75
N LYS A 251 -28.42 -47.64 -2.91
CA LYS A 251 -27.91 -48.97 -3.32
C LYS A 251 -26.54 -48.89 -4.00
N THR A 252 -25.81 -50.01 -3.91
CA THR A 252 -24.48 -50.33 -4.47
C THR A 252 -23.26 -49.56 -3.93
N SER A 253 -22.86 -49.91 -2.71
CA SER A 253 -21.44 -50.00 -2.34
C SER A 253 -21.02 -51.49 -2.29
N GLU A 254 -20.44 -52.02 -3.38
CA GLU A 254 -19.57 -53.22 -3.36
C GLU A 254 -19.08 -53.58 -4.78
N ASN A 255 -17.87 -53.15 -5.13
CA ASN A 255 -16.81 -53.96 -5.75
C ASN A 255 -15.54 -53.11 -5.91
N LEU A 256 -14.37 -53.70 -5.64
CA LEU A 256 -13.07 -53.05 -5.80
C LEU A 256 -12.23 -53.82 -6.83
N ASN A 257 -11.59 -53.07 -7.73
CA ASN A 257 -10.41 -53.37 -8.55
C ASN A 257 -10.63 -53.20 -10.06
N GLU A 258 -10.49 -51.96 -10.53
CA GLU A 258 -9.86 -51.71 -11.83
C GLU A 258 -9.04 -50.41 -11.76
N THR A 259 -7.82 -50.42 -12.32
CA THR A 259 -6.80 -49.39 -12.04
C THR A 259 -6.89 -48.24 -13.04
N ALA A 260 -7.76 -47.26 -12.78
CA ALA A 260 -7.87 -46.06 -13.61
C ALA A 260 -6.54 -45.26 -13.62
N PRO A 261 -6.05 -44.82 -14.79
CA PRO A 261 -4.77 -44.11 -14.89
C PRO A 261 -4.83 -42.73 -14.26
N LYS A 262 -3.77 -42.35 -13.55
CA LYS A 262 -3.66 -41.10 -12.80
C LYS A 262 -3.68 -39.89 -13.77
N PRO A 263 -4.65 -38.97 -13.70
CA PRO A 263 -4.68 -37.79 -14.57
C PRO A 263 -3.42 -36.95 -14.36
N THR A 264 -2.69 -36.69 -15.44
CA THR A 264 -1.46 -35.89 -15.39
C THR A 264 -1.80 -34.45 -15.74
N HIS A 265 -1.34 -33.48 -14.92
CA HIS A 265 -1.74 -32.06 -14.93
C HIS A 265 -3.17 -31.76 -14.45
N LEU A 266 -3.37 -31.82 -13.13
CA LEU A 266 -4.26 -30.90 -12.41
C LEU A 266 -3.48 -29.61 -12.09
N SER A 267 -4.17 -28.47 -11.97
CA SER A 267 -3.55 -27.24 -11.48
C SER A 267 -3.23 -27.30 -9.97
N PRO A 268 -2.34 -26.45 -9.44
CA PRO A 268 -2.04 -26.43 -8.00
C PRO A 268 -3.27 -26.14 -7.12
N LEU A 269 -4.24 -25.38 -7.63
CA LEU A 269 -5.50 -25.11 -6.91
C LEU A 269 -6.39 -26.34 -6.86
N GLU A 270 -6.58 -27.04 -7.98
CA GLU A 270 -7.36 -28.30 -8.02
C GLU A 270 -6.69 -29.40 -7.18
N GLN A 271 -5.36 -29.42 -7.10
CA GLN A 271 -4.61 -30.32 -6.21
C GLN A 271 -4.85 -29.96 -4.73
N ALA A 272 -4.77 -28.68 -4.35
CA ALA A 272 -5.06 -28.23 -2.99
C ALA A 272 -6.53 -28.48 -2.59
N GLU A 273 -7.48 -28.28 -3.50
CA GLU A 273 -8.90 -28.57 -3.27
C GLU A 273 -9.15 -30.09 -3.14
N ALA A 274 -8.55 -30.93 -3.99
CA ALA A 274 -8.64 -32.38 -3.88
C ALA A 274 -8.01 -32.91 -2.58
N GLU A 275 -6.86 -32.37 -2.17
CA GLU A 275 -6.23 -32.69 -0.89
C GLU A 275 -7.08 -32.26 0.30
N LYS A 276 -7.70 -31.07 0.26
CA LYS A 276 -8.59 -30.60 1.33
C LYS A 276 -9.85 -31.47 1.42
N LEU A 277 -10.40 -31.89 0.28
CA LEU A 277 -11.54 -32.81 0.24
C LEU A 277 -11.18 -34.19 0.81
N ALA A 278 -10.00 -34.72 0.46
CA ALA A 278 -9.49 -35.98 1.01
C ALA A 278 -9.25 -35.91 2.53
N LYS A 279 -8.59 -34.85 3.02
CA LYS A 279 -8.36 -34.61 4.46
C LYS A 279 -9.68 -34.50 5.24
N LEU A 280 -10.71 -33.89 4.65
CA LEU A 280 -12.05 -33.81 5.25
C LEU A 280 -12.79 -35.16 5.25
N GLN A 281 -12.63 -35.95 4.19
CA GLN A 281 -13.24 -37.28 4.05
C GLN A 281 -12.62 -38.30 5.02
N ASP A 282 -11.31 -38.24 5.23
CA ASP A 282 -10.62 -39.00 6.28
C ASP A 282 -11.14 -38.59 7.67
N ALA A 283 -11.15 -37.29 7.97
CA ALA A 283 -11.49 -36.74 9.28
C ALA A 283 -12.88 -37.14 9.84
N ILE A 284 -13.84 -37.47 8.98
CA ILE A 284 -15.19 -37.92 9.38
C ILE A 284 -15.34 -39.45 9.48
N THR A 285 -14.25 -40.21 9.30
CA THR A 285 -14.27 -41.69 9.31
C THR A 285 -14.31 -42.23 10.76
N PRO A 286 -15.32 -43.03 11.15
CA PRO A 286 -15.51 -43.39 12.56
C PRO A 286 -14.49 -44.41 13.10
N LEU A 287 -13.82 -44.05 14.20
CA LEU A 287 -12.90 -44.91 14.93
C LEU A 287 -13.68 -45.96 15.75
N LYS A 288 -13.77 -47.19 15.25
CA LYS A 288 -14.60 -48.29 15.82
C LYS A 288 -14.44 -48.54 17.33
N GLN A 289 -13.28 -48.19 17.90
CA GLN A 289 -12.92 -48.41 19.31
C GLN A 289 -13.69 -47.53 20.32
N PHE A 290 -14.36 -46.46 19.89
CA PHE A 290 -15.18 -45.60 20.76
C PHE A 290 -16.69 -45.86 20.67
N GLY A 291 -17.08 -46.98 20.05
CA GLY A 291 -18.47 -47.42 19.98
C GLY A 291 -19.28 -46.70 18.90
N LYS A 292 -20.55 -46.40 19.20
CA LYS A 292 -21.49 -45.80 18.25
C LYS A 292 -21.04 -44.41 17.83
N ASN A 293 -20.92 -44.19 16.51
CA ASN A 293 -20.75 -42.86 15.93
C ASN A 293 -22.11 -42.20 15.68
N TYR A 294 -22.19 -40.88 15.86
CA TYR A 294 -23.34 -40.05 15.46
C TYR A 294 -22.93 -39.12 14.30
N PRO A 295 -22.77 -39.63 13.06
CA PRO A 295 -22.22 -38.87 11.93
C PRO A 295 -23.06 -37.65 11.53
N GLU A 296 -24.33 -37.58 11.92
CA GLU A 296 -25.23 -36.46 11.68
C GLU A 296 -24.79 -35.15 12.37
N PHE A 297 -23.84 -35.23 13.32
CA PHE A 297 -23.21 -34.10 14.03
C PHE A 297 -21.74 -33.86 13.64
N ALA A 298 -21.22 -34.50 12.60
CA ALA A 298 -19.89 -34.17 12.07
C ALA A 298 -19.84 -32.70 11.61
N LEU A 299 -18.71 -32.03 11.85
CA LEU A 299 -18.46 -30.59 11.62
C LEU A 299 -19.43 -29.65 12.37
N LYS A 300 -20.08 -30.12 13.44
CA LYS A 300 -21.01 -29.36 14.30
C LYS A 300 -20.65 -29.56 15.77
N PRO A 301 -19.56 -28.96 16.28
CA PRO A 301 -18.97 -29.38 17.54
C PRO A 301 -19.87 -29.08 18.76
N LYS A 302 -20.76 -28.10 18.69
CA LYS A 302 -21.70 -27.77 19.77
C LYS A 302 -22.79 -28.84 19.88
N GLU A 303 -23.44 -29.16 18.77
CA GLU A 303 -24.46 -30.21 18.69
C GLU A 303 -23.88 -31.60 18.93
N ALA A 304 -22.64 -31.86 18.48
CA ALA A 304 -21.89 -33.09 18.77
C ALA A 304 -21.65 -33.28 20.28
N LEU A 305 -21.24 -32.22 20.97
CA LEU A 305 -21.03 -32.24 22.42
C LEU A 305 -22.36 -32.46 23.16
N GLU A 306 -23.42 -31.73 22.81
CA GLU A 306 -24.75 -31.89 23.40
C GLU A 306 -25.28 -33.32 23.19
N LYS A 307 -25.03 -33.91 22.01
CA LYS A 307 -25.43 -35.30 21.73
C LYS A 307 -24.72 -36.29 22.65
N LEU A 308 -23.41 -36.13 22.87
CA LEU A 308 -22.63 -37.01 23.74
C LEU A 308 -22.99 -36.83 25.22
N LEU A 309 -23.29 -35.61 25.66
CA LEU A 309 -23.81 -35.32 27.01
C LEU A 309 -25.19 -35.96 27.25
N GLN A 310 -26.05 -36.02 26.22
CA GLN A 310 -27.35 -36.68 26.26
C GLN A 310 -27.23 -38.21 26.32
N GLU A 311 -26.47 -38.80 25.39
CA GLU A 311 -26.40 -40.25 25.19
C GLU A 311 -25.45 -40.95 26.19
N LYS A 312 -24.45 -40.23 26.72
CA LYS A 312 -23.42 -40.73 27.64
C LYS A 312 -22.72 -42.01 27.16
N ASN A 313 -22.55 -42.13 25.84
CA ASN A 313 -21.81 -43.19 25.17
C ASN A 313 -21.40 -42.72 23.76
N GLY A 314 -20.49 -43.45 23.11
CA GLY A 314 -20.17 -43.25 21.70
C GLY A 314 -19.21 -42.10 21.41
N GLN A 315 -19.23 -41.66 20.14
CA GLN A 315 -18.36 -40.64 19.57
C GLN A 315 -19.08 -39.81 18.50
N VAL A 316 -18.50 -38.66 18.16
CA VAL A 316 -18.71 -37.96 16.89
C VAL A 316 -17.35 -37.79 16.23
N ALA A 317 -17.09 -38.59 15.19
CA ALA A 317 -15.88 -38.48 14.39
C ALA A 317 -15.91 -37.22 13.53
N GLY A 318 -14.83 -36.45 13.52
CA GLY A 318 -14.76 -35.15 12.86
C GLY A 318 -15.78 -34.13 13.40
N ALA A 319 -16.05 -34.15 14.71
CA ALA A 319 -16.93 -33.20 15.38
C ALA A 319 -16.52 -31.73 15.11
N ALA A 320 -15.21 -31.48 15.08
CA ALA A 320 -14.62 -30.27 14.50
C ALA A 320 -13.53 -30.63 13.48
N PHE A 321 -13.15 -29.66 12.65
CA PHE A 321 -12.02 -29.76 11.73
C PHE A 321 -11.27 -28.43 11.69
N ARG A 322 -9.94 -28.46 11.68
CA ARG A 322 -9.10 -27.27 11.46
C ARG A 322 -7.96 -27.58 10.51
N ASP A 323 -7.59 -26.63 9.66
CA ASP A 323 -6.50 -26.78 8.68
C ASP A 323 -5.11 -26.98 9.33
N ASP A 324 -4.94 -26.64 10.62
CA ASP A 324 -3.69 -26.80 11.39
C ASP A 324 -3.62 -28.09 12.25
N LEU A 325 -4.73 -28.84 12.35
CA LEU A 325 -4.89 -29.99 13.24
C LEU A 325 -5.46 -31.26 12.57
N GLY A 326 -6.29 -31.10 11.54
CA GLY A 326 -7.04 -32.21 10.93
C GLY A 326 -8.42 -32.40 11.59
N GLY A 327 -8.89 -33.65 11.64
CA GLY A 327 -10.15 -34.02 12.27
C GLY A 327 -10.04 -34.07 13.79
N ILE A 328 -11.03 -33.52 14.49
CA ILE A 328 -11.10 -33.57 15.94
C ILE A 328 -12.38 -34.32 16.35
N ASP A 329 -12.19 -35.50 16.92
CA ASP A 329 -13.22 -36.41 17.37
C ASP A 329 -13.62 -36.08 18.81
N PHE A 330 -14.93 -35.98 19.05
CA PHE A 330 -15.45 -35.91 20.41
C PHE A 330 -15.86 -37.31 20.83
N VAL A 331 -15.34 -37.81 21.95
CA VAL A 331 -15.66 -39.15 22.47
C VAL A 331 -16.21 -39.03 23.88
N TRP A 332 -17.24 -39.82 24.21
CA TRP A 332 -17.72 -39.89 25.59
C TRP A 332 -16.64 -40.46 26.51
N GLY A 333 -16.03 -41.57 26.08
CA GLY A 333 -14.92 -42.22 26.77
C GLY A 333 -15.30 -42.90 28.08
N LYS A 334 -14.45 -42.76 29.10
CA LYS A 334 -14.52 -43.48 30.37
C LYS A 334 -13.96 -42.64 31.52
N ASP A 335 -14.53 -42.76 32.71
CA ASP A 335 -14.04 -42.20 33.96
C ASP A 335 -12.94 -43.06 34.63
N GLY A 336 -12.39 -42.55 35.73
CA GLY A 336 -11.45 -43.24 36.61
C GLY A 336 -9.98 -42.86 36.38
N LYS A 337 -9.07 -43.62 36.99
CA LYS A 337 -7.62 -43.36 36.96
C LYS A 337 -7.05 -43.33 35.53
N ASP A 338 -7.48 -44.28 34.71
CA ASP A 338 -7.10 -44.47 33.31
C ASP A 338 -8.23 -43.99 32.37
N GLY A 339 -8.94 -42.94 32.80
CA GLY A 339 -10.05 -42.33 32.08
C GLY A 339 -9.61 -41.45 30.91
N TYR A 340 -10.55 -41.19 30.00
CA TYR A 340 -10.37 -40.40 28.79
C TYR A 340 -11.72 -39.86 28.29
N GLY A 341 -11.69 -38.87 27.39
CA GLY A 341 -12.89 -38.28 26.82
C GLY A 341 -13.70 -37.43 27.80
N LEU A 342 -14.93 -37.10 27.40
CA LEU A 342 -15.82 -36.21 28.16
C LEU A 342 -16.13 -36.73 29.57
N ALA A 343 -16.30 -38.04 29.75
CA ALA A 343 -16.55 -38.66 31.05
C ALA A 343 -15.45 -38.37 32.08
N HIS A 344 -14.18 -38.42 31.65
CA HIS A 344 -13.05 -38.10 32.51
C HIS A 344 -12.91 -36.60 32.78
N ILE A 345 -13.21 -35.75 31.79
CA ILE A 345 -13.22 -34.29 31.96
C ILE A 345 -14.26 -33.88 33.01
N LEU A 346 -15.47 -34.43 32.93
CA LEU A 346 -16.54 -34.25 33.91
C LEU A 346 -16.07 -34.68 35.32
N GLU A 347 -15.63 -35.93 35.47
CA GLU A 347 -15.14 -36.50 36.74
C GLU A 347 -14.03 -35.64 37.38
N LYS A 348 -13.09 -35.14 36.58
CA LYS A 348 -11.98 -34.28 37.05
C LYS A 348 -12.47 -32.92 37.54
N ARG A 349 -13.44 -32.31 36.86
CA ARG A 349 -13.95 -30.97 37.22
C ARG A 349 -14.92 -31.03 38.39
N GLU A 350 -15.79 -32.04 38.46
CA GLU A 350 -16.58 -32.34 39.65
C GLU A 350 -15.68 -32.51 40.88
N LYS A 351 -14.68 -33.40 40.81
CA LYS A 351 -13.73 -33.63 41.91
C LYS A 351 -12.84 -32.43 42.24
N GLN A 352 -12.65 -31.49 41.31
CA GLN A 352 -12.01 -30.21 41.61
C GLN A 352 -12.95 -29.30 42.40
N TYR A 353 -14.17 -29.09 41.93
CA TYR A 353 -15.13 -28.20 42.56
C TYR A 353 -15.59 -28.70 43.94
N THR A 354 -15.64 -30.02 44.19
CA THR A 354 -15.84 -30.57 45.54
C THR A 354 -14.72 -30.16 46.51
N ARG A 355 -13.44 -30.14 46.06
CA ARG A 355 -12.31 -29.69 46.89
C ARG A 355 -12.32 -28.19 47.16
N LEU A 356 -12.97 -27.42 46.28
CA LEU A 356 -13.20 -25.98 46.43
C LEU A 356 -14.48 -25.67 47.24
N GLY A 357 -15.14 -26.68 47.82
CA GLY A 357 -16.26 -26.49 48.76
C GLY A 357 -17.61 -26.15 48.12
N LEU A 358 -17.77 -26.28 46.80
CA LEU A 358 -19.06 -26.05 46.14
C LEU A 358 -20.08 -27.14 46.50
N ASN A 359 -21.37 -26.79 46.51
CA ASN A 359 -22.45 -27.77 46.70
C ASN A 359 -22.73 -28.56 45.40
N ALA A 360 -23.47 -29.67 45.48
CA ALA A 360 -23.69 -30.58 44.34
C ALA A 360 -24.38 -29.92 43.13
N GLU A 361 -25.27 -28.94 43.35
CA GLU A 361 -25.98 -28.24 42.28
C GLU A 361 -25.05 -27.24 41.58
N GLN A 362 -24.30 -26.45 42.36
CA GLN A 362 -23.27 -25.52 41.88
C GLN A 362 -22.13 -26.25 41.15
N ILE A 363 -21.71 -27.42 41.63
CA ILE A 363 -20.72 -28.27 40.95
C ILE A 363 -21.24 -28.64 39.57
N LYS A 364 -22.49 -29.10 39.47
CA LYS A 364 -23.09 -29.56 38.22
C LYS A 364 -23.26 -28.42 37.22
N GLU A 365 -23.94 -27.34 37.62
CA GLU A 365 -24.18 -26.15 36.78
C GLU A 365 -22.87 -25.62 36.17
N ARG A 366 -21.88 -25.38 37.03
CA ARG A 366 -20.55 -24.88 36.64
C ARG A 366 -19.75 -25.87 35.80
N THR A 367 -19.98 -27.17 35.95
CA THR A 367 -19.34 -28.20 35.11
C THR A 367 -20.01 -28.26 33.72
N ASP A 368 -21.34 -28.18 33.66
CA ASP A 368 -22.11 -28.15 32.42
C ASP A 368 -21.79 -26.88 31.59
N GLU A 369 -21.68 -25.69 32.23
CA GLU A 369 -21.20 -24.45 31.60
C GLU A 369 -19.78 -24.60 31.02
N LEU A 370 -18.86 -25.11 31.85
CA LEU A 370 -17.44 -25.21 31.53
C LEU A 370 -17.20 -26.17 30.36
N VAL A 371 -17.86 -27.33 30.36
CA VAL A 371 -17.78 -28.31 29.27
C VAL A 371 -18.37 -27.76 27.97
N LYS A 372 -19.45 -26.98 28.01
CA LYS A 372 -20.05 -26.32 26.82
C LYS A 372 -19.13 -25.33 26.11
N SER A 373 -18.01 -24.91 26.72
CA SER A 373 -17.01 -24.06 26.05
C SER A 373 -15.97 -24.83 25.23
N ILE A 374 -15.87 -26.17 25.34
CA ILE A 374 -14.96 -27.01 24.53
C ILE A 374 -15.06 -26.70 23.01
N PRO A 375 -16.26 -26.56 22.40
CA PRO A 375 -16.40 -26.22 20.99
C PRO A 375 -15.83 -24.83 20.67
N GLU A 376 -16.10 -23.83 21.51
CA GLU A 376 -15.65 -22.44 21.30
C GLU A 376 -14.12 -22.32 21.40
N VAL A 377 -13.51 -23.00 22.37
CA VAL A 377 -12.05 -23.09 22.54
C VAL A 377 -11.42 -23.78 21.34
N ILE A 378 -11.99 -24.88 20.85
CA ILE A 378 -11.48 -25.58 19.67
C ILE A 378 -11.64 -24.72 18.40
N GLU A 379 -12.80 -24.09 18.19
CA GLU A 379 -13.07 -23.25 17.02
C GLU A 379 -12.17 -22.01 16.95
N ASN A 380 -11.91 -21.33 18.08
CA ASN A 380 -11.33 -19.98 18.09
C ASN A 380 -9.97 -19.86 18.81
N GLY A 381 -9.50 -20.92 19.48
CA GLY A 381 -8.28 -20.89 20.29
C GLY A 381 -6.97 -21.13 19.53
N THR A 382 -5.87 -20.67 20.13
CA THR A 382 -4.50 -20.78 19.63
C THR A 382 -3.95 -22.19 19.85
N LEU A 383 -3.23 -22.72 18.86
CA LEU A 383 -2.57 -24.03 18.96
C LEU A 383 -1.32 -23.96 19.85
N PHE A 384 -1.32 -24.72 20.95
CA PHE A 384 -0.18 -24.88 21.86
C PHE A 384 0.34 -26.32 21.83
N LYS A 385 1.66 -26.50 21.75
CA LYS A 385 2.33 -27.81 21.88
C LYS A 385 3.41 -27.69 22.96
N ASP A 386 3.46 -28.64 23.88
CA ASP A 386 4.48 -28.66 24.94
C ASP A 386 5.77 -29.36 24.52
N ASP A 387 6.80 -29.31 25.39
CA ASP A 387 8.11 -29.95 25.17
C ASP A 387 8.04 -31.48 25.02
N LEU A 388 6.91 -32.09 25.40
CA LEU A 388 6.63 -33.52 25.25
C LEU A 388 5.82 -33.82 23.97
N GLY A 389 5.57 -32.81 23.13
CA GLY A 389 4.83 -32.91 21.87
C GLY A 389 3.32 -33.03 22.03
N ARG A 390 2.78 -32.88 23.25
CA ARG A 390 1.33 -32.99 23.51
C ARG A 390 0.62 -31.77 22.95
N VAL A 391 -0.48 -32.01 22.25
CA VAL A 391 -1.22 -30.99 21.50
C VAL A 391 -2.32 -30.40 22.38
N SER A 392 -2.57 -29.11 22.27
CA SER A 392 -3.66 -28.42 22.96
C SER A 392 -4.11 -27.17 22.22
N VAL A 393 -5.31 -26.68 22.53
CA VAL A 393 -5.89 -25.46 21.98
C VAL A 393 -6.30 -24.56 23.14
N GLU A 394 -5.93 -23.28 23.09
CA GLU A 394 -6.02 -22.37 24.23
C GLU A 394 -6.69 -21.02 23.89
N LEU A 395 -7.65 -20.60 24.71
CA LEU A 395 -8.49 -19.42 24.52
C LEU A 395 -8.95 -18.90 25.88
N ASN A 396 -8.82 -17.59 26.17
CA ASN A 396 -9.36 -16.96 27.39
C ASN A 396 -9.03 -17.74 28.69
N ASP A 397 -7.74 -18.01 28.90
CA ASP A 397 -7.18 -18.78 30.03
C ASP A 397 -7.74 -20.22 30.16
N VAL A 398 -8.31 -20.78 29.08
CA VAL A 398 -8.85 -22.14 29.00
C VAL A 398 -8.10 -22.95 27.97
N LYS A 399 -7.69 -24.17 28.34
CA LYS A 399 -6.83 -25.06 27.55
C LYS A 399 -7.49 -26.43 27.34
N VAL A 400 -7.81 -26.77 26.10
CA VAL A 400 -8.29 -28.12 25.69
C VAL A 400 -7.08 -28.96 25.28
N GLY A 401 -6.84 -30.09 25.93
CA GLY A 401 -5.80 -31.06 25.57
C GLY A 401 -6.29 -32.10 24.56
N LEU A 402 -5.49 -32.32 23.52
CA LEU A 402 -5.76 -33.22 22.40
C LEU A 402 -4.69 -34.33 22.29
N THR A 403 -5.09 -35.56 21.96
CA THR A 403 -4.17 -36.66 21.63
C THR A 403 -4.45 -37.24 20.25
N ASN A 404 -3.40 -37.60 19.50
CA ASN A 404 -3.48 -38.48 18.33
C ASN A 404 -3.05 -39.92 18.66
N GLN A 405 -2.86 -40.26 19.94
CA GLN A 405 -2.39 -41.58 20.38
C GLN A 405 -3.41 -42.30 21.26
N TRP A 406 -3.59 -43.59 21.01
CA TRP A 406 -4.51 -44.47 21.73
C TRP A 406 -3.86 -45.82 22.05
N PHE A 407 -3.57 -46.06 23.35
CA PHE A 407 -2.81 -47.21 23.83
C PHE A 407 -1.49 -47.48 23.03
N GLY A 408 -0.80 -46.41 22.63
CA GLY A 408 0.44 -46.48 21.84
C GLY A 408 0.25 -46.66 20.33
N ASN A 409 -1.00 -46.74 19.84
CA ASN A 409 -1.31 -46.72 18.41
C ASN A 409 -1.58 -45.28 17.95
N ASP A 410 -1.13 -44.95 16.74
CA ASP A 410 -1.43 -43.68 16.07
C ASP A 410 -2.86 -43.69 15.50
N LEU A 411 -3.62 -42.63 15.80
CA LEU A 411 -4.97 -42.37 15.31
C LEU A 411 -4.98 -41.75 13.91
N LYS A 412 -3.80 -41.48 13.32
CA LYS A 412 -3.62 -40.84 12.02
C LYS A 412 -4.18 -39.42 12.00
N ASN A 413 -5.23 -39.18 11.21
CA ASN A 413 -5.79 -37.86 10.94
C ASN A 413 -6.85 -37.41 11.97
N HIS A 414 -6.98 -38.14 13.09
CA HIS A 414 -7.92 -37.88 14.18
C HIS A 414 -7.20 -37.47 15.47
N LEU A 415 -7.68 -36.39 16.07
CA LEU A 415 -7.32 -35.92 17.41
C LEU A 415 -8.52 -36.09 18.35
N ILE A 416 -8.29 -36.54 19.57
CA ILE A 416 -9.33 -36.75 20.57
C ILE A 416 -9.19 -35.73 21.70
N VAL A 417 -10.31 -35.11 22.09
CA VAL A 417 -10.41 -34.29 23.31
C VAL A 417 -10.23 -35.16 24.56
N THR A 418 -9.10 -34.98 25.26
CA THR A 418 -8.73 -35.79 26.45
C THR A 418 -8.59 -35.01 27.74
N SER A 419 -8.34 -33.70 27.67
CA SER A 419 -8.43 -32.82 28.84
C SER A 419 -9.06 -31.48 28.49
N TYR A 420 -9.55 -30.81 29.52
CA TYR A 420 -9.94 -29.41 29.51
C TYR A 420 -9.47 -28.83 30.84
N GLU A 421 -8.77 -27.70 30.81
CA GLU A 421 -8.19 -26.98 31.95
C GLU A 421 -8.50 -25.47 31.86
N ARG A 422 -8.40 -24.78 33.01
CA ARG A 422 -8.46 -23.31 33.11
C ARG A 422 -7.37 -22.86 34.06
N ASP A 423 -6.74 -21.71 33.80
CA ASP A 423 -5.53 -21.29 34.53
C ASP A 423 -5.72 -21.16 36.05
N GLY A 424 -4.63 -21.39 36.76
CA GLY A 424 -4.51 -21.27 38.22
C GLY A 424 -4.78 -19.87 38.75
N LYS A 425 -4.52 -18.78 38.00
CA LYS A 425 -4.96 -17.42 38.42
C LYS A 425 -6.47 -17.31 38.44
N VAL A 426 -7.14 -17.68 37.35
CA VAL A 426 -8.61 -17.55 37.25
C VAL A 426 -9.31 -18.49 38.24
N LEU A 427 -8.74 -19.67 38.51
CA LEU A 427 -9.19 -20.52 39.61
C LEU A 427 -9.02 -19.86 40.98
N ARG A 428 -7.87 -19.21 41.26
CA ARG A 428 -7.64 -18.45 42.50
C ARG A 428 -8.52 -17.22 42.66
N GLU A 429 -8.83 -16.51 41.57
CA GLU A 429 -9.79 -15.38 41.61
C GLU A 429 -11.22 -15.86 41.87
N LEU A 430 -11.54 -17.09 41.46
CA LEU A 430 -12.79 -17.75 41.81
C LEU A 430 -12.77 -18.32 43.25
N GLU A 431 -11.60 -18.67 43.80
CA GLU A 431 -11.39 -18.99 45.23
C GLU A 431 -11.55 -17.73 46.12
N THR A 432 -11.10 -16.55 45.68
CA THR A 432 -11.25 -15.30 46.45
C THR A 432 -12.67 -14.73 46.44
N ARG A 433 -13.57 -15.24 45.58
CA ARG A 433 -15.02 -14.97 45.66
C ARG A 433 -15.74 -15.94 46.60
N SER A 434 -15.32 -15.97 47.87
CA SER A 434 -16.01 -16.71 48.92
C SER A 434 -17.47 -16.29 49.05
N PRO A 435 -18.44 -17.23 49.10
CA PRO A 435 -19.79 -16.92 49.55
C PRO A 435 -19.75 -16.66 51.07
N LEU A 436 -19.97 -15.40 51.47
CA LEU A 436 -20.22 -14.94 52.84
C LEU A 436 -19.15 -15.27 53.92
N SER A 437 -18.16 -14.38 54.00
CA SER A 437 -17.60 -13.82 55.25
C SER A 437 -16.69 -14.65 56.20
N ASN A 438 -15.65 -13.94 56.66
CA ASN A 438 -14.89 -14.07 57.91
C ASN A 438 -13.82 -15.19 58.08
N ASP A 439 -12.59 -14.71 58.22
CA ASP A 439 -11.58 -15.04 59.25
C ASP A 439 -11.24 -16.50 59.58
N TYR A 440 -9.97 -16.88 59.35
CA TYR A 440 -9.03 -17.09 60.46
C TYR A 440 -7.55 -16.98 60.01
N LYS A 441 -6.63 -16.78 60.96
CA LYS A 441 -5.16 -16.60 60.72
C LYS A 441 -4.41 -17.94 60.86
N GLY A 442 -3.36 -18.21 60.07
CA GLY A 442 -2.61 -19.48 60.17
C GLY A 442 -1.31 -19.64 59.34
N ASN A 443 -0.27 -18.89 59.71
CA ASN A 443 1.11 -18.85 59.18
C ASN A 443 1.82 -20.17 58.71
N SER A 444 2.72 -20.01 57.72
CA SER A 444 4.03 -20.70 57.51
C SER A 444 4.21 -22.07 56.79
N ASN A 445 5.18 -22.03 55.84
CA ASN A 445 6.22 -23.02 55.48
C ASN A 445 5.98 -24.24 54.55
N TYR A 446 7.04 -24.54 53.79
CA TYR A 446 7.19 -25.63 52.81
C TYR A 446 7.64 -26.95 53.46
N SER A 447 7.31 -28.11 52.85
CA SER A 447 8.33 -29.06 52.31
C SER A 447 7.77 -30.37 51.70
N ALA A 448 8.34 -30.71 50.54
CA ALA A 448 8.73 -32.02 49.97
C ALA A 448 8.13 -33.37 50.46
N LEU A 449 7.76 -34.18 49.44
CA LEU A 449 8.01 -35.64 49.25
C LEU A 449 7.42 -36.69 50.21
N ASN A 450 6.76 -37.70 49.62
CA ASN A 450 7.31 -39.07 49.60
C ASN A 450 6.70 -39.95 48.49
N LEU A 451 7.37 -41.07 48.20
CA LEU A 451 7.02 -42.10 47.19
C LEU A 451 7.02 -43.50 47.85
N ASN A 452 6.75 -44.54 47.04
CA ASN A 452 6.89 -45.99 47.32
C ASN A 452 5.75 -46.59 48.20
N GLU A 453 5.29 -47.85 48.09
CA GLU A 453 5.38 -48.98 47.11
C GLU A 453 4.41 -50.11 47.62
N PRO A 454 4.31 -51.37 47.08
CA PRO A 454 4.78 -51.97 45.83
C PRO A 454 3.67 -52.78 45.04
N ASN A 455 4.12 -53.56 44.05
CA ASN A 455 3.41 -54.54 43.18
C ASN A 455 3.19 -55.92 43.88
N PRO A 456 2.82 -57.09 43.26
CA PRO A 456 2.71 -57.52 41.84
C PRO A 456 1.32 -58.18 41.50
N THR A 457 1.02 -59.09 40.54
CA THR A 457 1.79 -60.03 39.65
C THR A 457 0.92 -60.59 38.49
N LYS A 458 1.51 -60.81 37.28
CA LYS A 458 1.25 -61.89 36.25
C LYS A 458 -0.20 -62.15 35.70
N GLU A 459 -0.43 -62.77 34.53
CA GLU A 459 0.38 -63.45 33.47
C GLU A 459 -0.31 -63.20 32.08
N SER A 460 0.38 -62.81 30.99
CA SER A 460 0.87 -63.66 29.84
C SER A 460 -0.24 -64.32 28.98
N LEU A 461 -0.26 -64.44 27.63
CA LEU A 461 0.66 -64.37 26.45
C LEU A 461 -0.21 -63.99 25.19
N THR A 462 0.19 -63.78 23.91
CA THR A 462 1.40 -63.48 23.10
C THR A 462 0.98 -63.11 21.66
N SER A 463 1.81 -62.38 20.88
CA SER A 463 1.87 -62.42 19.39
C SER A 463 3.21 -61.84 18.89
N GLN A 464 3.84 -62.50 17.90
CA GLN A 464 5.03 -62.03 17.15
C GLN A 464 4.57 -61.39 15.81
N GLU A 465 5.33 -60.60 15.03
CA GLU A 465 6.72 -60.12 15.02
C GLU A 465 6.70 -58.66 14.44
N SER A 466 7.73 -57.80 14.42
CA SER A 466 9.17 -58.02 14.30
C SER A 466 10.03 -56.98 15.06
N ASN A 467 11.20 -57.40 15.53
CA ASN A 467 12.11 -56.57 16.34
C ASN A 467 13.08 -55.73 15.49
N LEU A 468 12.70 -54.51 15.14
CA LEU A 468 13.66 -53.42 14.94
C LEU A 468 13.99 -52.80 16.31
N SER A 469 15.26 -52.56 16.57
CA SER A 469 15.77 -51.91 17.78
C SER A 469 15.20 -50.50 17.95
N ILE A 470 15.08 -50.05 19.21
CA ILE A 470 14.66 -48.68 19.55
C ILE A 470 15.56 -47.65 18.86
N LEU A 471 16.86 -47.96 18.73
CA LEU A 471 17.82 -47.10 18.03
C LEU A 471 17.55 -47.02 16.52
N GLU A 472 17.19 -48.14 15.88
CA GLU A 472 16.88 -48.20 14.44
C GLU A 472 15.56 -47.49 14.13
N LYS A 473 14.54 -47.66 14.98
CA LYS A 473 13.27 -46.93 14.86
C LYS A 473 13.48 -45.42 15.02
N SER A 474 14.26 -44.99 16.00
CA SER A 474 14.62 -43.59 16.22
C SER A 474 15.43 -43.00 15.04
N GLN A 475 16.35 -43.76 14.46
CA GLN A 475 17.08 -43.35 13.25
C GLN A 475 16.16 -43.22 12.04
N LEU A 476 15.20 -44.14 11.86
CA LEU A 476 14.22 -44.10 10.76
C LEU A 476 13.25 -42.93 10.90
N GLU A 477 12.76 -42.63 12.10
CA GLU A 477 11.94 -41.44 12.37
C GLU A 477 12.72 -40.15 12.16
N LYS A 478 13.99 -40.09 12.60
CA LYS A 478 14.87 -38.94 12.36
C LYS A 478 15.16 -38.73 10.88
N GLN A 479 15.29 -39.79 10.09
CA GLN A 479 15.39 -39.71 8.63
C GLN A 479 14.08 -39.19 8.02
N LYS A 480 12.92 -39.77 8.36
CA LYS A 480 11.60 -39.33 7.86
C LYS A 480 11.29 -37.88 8.19
N LYS A 481 11.63 -37.41 9.40
CA LYS A 481 11.47 -36.00 9.79
C LYS A 481 12.39 -35.09 8.98
N LEU A 482 13.66 -35.46 8.80
CA LEU A 482 14.60 -34.70 7.97
C LEU A 482 14.17 -34.67 6.48
N GLU A 483 13.53 -35.74 6.00
CA GLU A 483 12.97 -35.83 4.65
C GLU A 483 11.71 -34.96 4.48
N SER A 484 10.79 -34.94 5.45
CA SER A 484 9.62 -34.05 5.42
C SER A 484 9.99 -32.57 5.55
N GLU A 485 10.98 -32.24 6.39
CA GLU A 485 11.56 -30.89 6.49
C GLU A 485 12.24 -30.48 5.18
N ARG A 486 12.96 -31.40 4.51
CA ARG A 486 13.51 -31.17 3.17
C ARG A 486 12.44 -30.96 2.11
N LEU A 487 11.36 -31.74 2.12
CA LEU A 487 10.24 -31.61 1.19
C LEU A 487 9.53 -30.26 1.37
N ALA A 488 9.13 -29.91 2.60
CA ALA A 488 8.48 -28.63 2.89
C ALA A 488 9.39 -27.42 2.58
N LYS A 489 10.71 -27.54 2.80
CA LYS A 489 11.68 -26.51 2.40
C LYS A 489 11.81 -26.41 0.88
N ALA A 490 11.89 -27.54 0.17
CA ALA A 490 11.97 -27.56 -1.30
C ALA A 490 10.67 -27.07 -1.96
N GLU A 491 9.51 -27.27 -1.32
CA GLU A 491 8.22 -26.75 -1.75
C GLU A 491 8.13 -25.23 -1.57
N LYS A 492 8.50 -24.70 -0.39
CA LYS A 492 8.65 -23.24 -0.19
C LYS A 492 9.66 -22.63 -1.17
N GLU A 493 10.79 -23.29 -1.41
CA GLU A 493 11.81 -22.83 -2.35
C GLU A 493 11.30 -22.86 -3.81
N ARG A 494 10.47 -23.83 -4.20
CA ARG A 494 9.77 -23.85 -5.49
C ARG A 494 8.74 -22.74 -5.60
N ALA A 495 7.91 -22.54 -4.59
CA ALA A 495 6.91 -21.48 -4.57
C ALA A 495 7.56 -20.09 -4.66
N GLN A 496 8.65 -19.86 -3.91
CA GLN A 496 9.42 -18.63 -4.01
C GLN A 496 10.07 -18.49 -5.38
N LYS A 497 10.71 -19.53 -5.94
CA LYS A 497 11.27 -19.49 -7.31
C LYS A 497 10.23 -19.25 -8.41
N ILE A 498 8.98 -19.68 -8.22
CA ILE A 498 7.87 -19.35 -9.12
C ILE A 498 7.55 -17.86 -9.01
N LYS A 499 7.33 -17.34 -7.79
CA LYS A 499 7.09 -15.91 -7.53
C LYS A 499 8.23 -15.03 -8.07
N ASP A 500 9.48 -15.39 -7.79
CA ASP A 500 10.68 -14.68 -8.26
C ASP A 500 10.76 -14.68 -9.79
N LYS A 501 10.38 -15.79 -10.46
CA LYS A 501 10.34 -15.90 -11.92
C LYS A 501 9.20 -15.07 -12.52
N GLU A 502 8.01 -15.11 -11.93
CA GLU A 502 6.88 -14.28 -12.34
C GLU A 502 7.20 -12.78 -12.19
N GLU A 503 7.86 -12.40 -11.10
CA GLU A 503 8.29 -11.02 -10.87
C GLU A 503 9.45 -10.62 -11.79
N ALA A 504 10.42 -11.50 -12.05
CA ALA A 504 11.48 -11.26 -13.04
C ALA A 504 10.92 -11.09 -14.45
N GLU A 505 10.03 -11.99 -14.89
CA GLU A 505 9.33 -11.85 -16.16
C GLU A 505 8.51 -10.57 -16.25
N LEU A 506 7.87 -10.14 -15.15
CA LEU A 506 7.14 -8.87 -15.09
C LEU A 506 8.08 -7.67 -15.17
N ARG A 507 9.20 -7.68 -14.44
CA ARG A 507 10.25 -6.65 -14.47
C ARG A 507 10.88 -6.54 -15.86
N ASP A 508 11.12 -7.65 -16.53
CA ASP A 508 11.68 -7.68 -17.88
C ASP A 508 10.67 -7.23 -18.95
N LYS A 509 9.39 -7.61 -18.83
CA LYS A 509 8.29 -7.08 -19.67
C LYS A 509 8.17 -5.55 -19.50
N ILE A 510 8.23 -5.04 -18.27
CA ILE A 510 8.23 -3.59 -17.98
C ILE A 510 9.48 -2.91 -18.57
N ARG A 511 10.67 -3.49 -18.42
CA ARG A 511 11.92 -2.93 -18.98
C ARG A 511 11.85 -2.86 -20.51
N ALA A 512 11.41 -3.94 -21.17
CA ALA A 512 11.23 -3.96 -22.62
C ALA A 512 10.22 -2.90 -23.09
N GLN A 513 9.12 -2.72 -22.36
CA GLN A 513 8.07 -1.76 -22.71
C GLN A 513 8.47 -0.30 -22.43
N LYS A 514 9.25 0.00 -21.37
CA LYS A 514 9.90 1.31 -21.20
C LYS A 514 10.92 1.58 -22.32
N ASN A 515 11.77 0.61 -22.65
CA ASN A 515 12.76 0.76 -23.71
C ASN A 515 12.11 1.03 -25.10
N ALA A 516 10.93 0.46 -25.37
CA ALA A 516 10.19 0.69 -26.61
C ALA A 516 9.57 2.09 -26.76
N THR A 517 9.35 2.81 -25.65
CA THR A 517 8.81 4.18 -25.64
C THR A 517 9.84 5.26 -25.32
N LEU A 518 11.06 4.88 -24.94
CA LEU A 518 12.18 5.77 -24.62
C LEU A 518 12.47 6.75 -25.77
N GLY A 519 12.58 8.04 -25.46
CA GLY A 519 12.89 9.10 -26.43
C GLY A 519 11.74 9.47 -27.38
N LYS A 520 10.56 8.82 -27.28
CA LYS A 520 9.33 9.19 -28.00
C LYS A 520 8.40 10.04 -27.11
N SER A 521 7.45 10.75 -27.71
CA SER A 521 6.31 11.31 -26.96
C SER A 521 5.33 10.18 -26.57
N GLU A 522 4.54 10.34 -25.51
CA GLU A 522 3.41 9.43 -25.24
C GLU A 522 2.37 9.41 -26.38
N LEU A 523 2.36 10.42 -27.26
CA LEU A 523 1.51 10.45 -28.45
C LEU A 523 2.11 9.71 -29.67
N ASP A 524 3.40 9.40 -29.65
CA ASP A 524 4.10 8.64 -30.70
C ASP A 524 4.43 7.21 -30.21
N ARG A 525 3.57 6.68 -29.35
CA ARG A 525 3.64 5.33 -28.82
C ARG A 525 3.21 4.30 -29.86
N GLU A 526 3.98 3.22 -29.97
CA GLU A 526 3.68 2.04 -30.79
C GLU A 526 3.10 0.91 -29.94
N ILE A 527 2.23 0.10 -30.53
CA ILE A 527 1.63 -1.10 -29.93
C ILE A 527 2.27 -2.31 -30.60
N ALA A 528 3.02 -3.09 -29.82
CA ALA A 528 3.55 -4.37 -30.28
C ALA A 528 2.40 -5.35 -30.57
N LYS A 529 2.03 -5.48 -31.85
CA LYS A 529 1.08 -6.48 -32.34
C LYS A 529 1.75 -7.85 -32.33
N SER A 530 1.08 -8.86 -31.79
CA SER A 530 1.52 -10.26 -31.77
C SER A 530 0.71 -11.11 -32.76
N GLU A 531 0.99 -12.42 -32.86
CA GLU A 531 0.25 -13.31 -33.78
C GLU A 531 -1.25 -13.34 -33.48
N ASN A 532 -2.06 -13.37 -34.54
CA ASN A 532 -3.52 -13.37 -34.46
C ASN A 532 -4.05 -14.63 -33.77
N ILE A 533 -4.97 -14.45 -32.83
CA ILE A 533 -5.60 -15.55 -32.09
C ILE A 533 -6.75 -16.19 -32.89
N PRO A 534 -7.01 -17.50 -32.73
CA PRO A 534 -8.20 -18.13 -33.32
C PRO A 534 -9.48 -17.54 -32.73
N TYR A 535 -10.39 -17.09 -33.59
CA TYR A 535 -11.72 -16.62 -33.18
C TYR A 535 -12.82 -17.14 -34.11
N LYS A 536 -14.04 -17.24 -33.58
CA LYS A 536 -15.26 -17.49 -34.37
C LYS A 536 -16.16 -16.27 -34.34
N GLU A 537 -16.47 -15.73 -35.50
CA GLU A 537 -17.42 -14.63 -35.69
C GLU A 537 -18.88 -15.10 -35.55
N LEU A 538 -19.77 -14.20 -35.12
CA LEU A 538 -21.20 -14.47 -34.94
C LEU A 538 -22.03 -13.67 -35.95
N GLU A 539 -22.18 -14.23 -37.15
CA GLU A 539 -22.86 -13.60 -38.32
C GLU A 539 -24.28 -13.07 -38.04
N SER A 540 -25.00 -13.69 -37.09
CA SER A 540 -26.37 -13.32 -36.72
C SER A 540 -26.46 -12.46 -35.44
N ALA A 541 -25.37 -11.83 -35.02
CA ALA A 541 -25.36 -11.00 -33.81
C ALA A 541 -26.03 -9.61 -34.03
N PRO A 542 -26.49 -8.94 -32.95
CA PRO A 542 -26.82 -7.52 -33.00
C PRO A 542 -25.58 -6.70 -33.43
N LYS A 543 -25.79 -5.63 -34.20
CA LYS A 543 -24.71 -4.68 -34.51
C LYS A 543 -24.21 -4.01 -33.22
N THR A 544 -22.91 -3.82 -33.10
CA THR A 544 -22.29 -3.12 -31.97
C THR A 544 -21.19 -2.18 -32.46
N SER A 545 -20.89 -1.15 -31.69
CA SER A 545 -19.98 -0.07 -32.08
C SER A 545 -19.54 0.74 -30.86
N VAL A 546 -18.56 1.62 -31.07
CA VAL A 546 -18.13 2.66 -30.13
C VAL A 546 -17.98 3.99 -30.85
N SER A 547 -18.47 5.07 -30.24
CA SER A 547 -18.29 6.44 -30.70
C SER A 547 -17.20 7.11 -29.85
N LEU A 548 -16.30 7.84 -30.51
CA LEU A 548 -15.34 8.75 -29.90
C LEU A 548 -15.90 10.18 -29.81
N ASN A 549 -16.70 10.56 -30.80
CA ASN A 549 -17.49 11.78 -30.93
C ASN A 549 -18.61 11.51 -31.96
N ASP A 550 -19.37 12.55 -32.35
CA ASP A 550 -20.51 12.41 -33.26
C ASP A 550 -20.13 11.98 -34.69
N ASP A 551 -18.90 12.28 -35.13
CA ASP A 551 -18.38 11.96 -36.47
C ASP A 551 -17.53 10.66 -36.52
N GLU A 552 -16.87 10.31 -35.41
CA GLU A 552 -15.90 9.21 -35.33
C GLU A 552 -16.49 7.99 -34.61
N ILE A 553 -17.13 7.11 -35.39
CA ILE A 553 -17.81 5.87 -34.94
C ILE A 553 -17.08 4.64 -35.51
N HIS A 554 -16.55 3.79 -34.63
CA HIS A 554 -15.91 2.53 -35.01
C HIS A 554 -16.90 1.35 -34.89
N PRO A 555 -17.18 0.61 -35.99
CA PRO A 555 -18.01 -0.59 -35.96
C PRO A 555 -17.26 -1.79 -35.36
N LEU A 556 -18.00 -2.63 -34.64
CA LEU A 556 -17.48 -3.76 -33.90
C LEU A 556 -18.34 -5.01 -34.17
N LYS A 557 -17.69 -6.16 -34.28
CA LYS A 557 -18.30 -7.49 -34.40
C LYS A 557 -18.18 -8.30 -33.10
N PHE A 558 -19.15 -9.17 -32.85
CA PHE A 558 -19.09 -10.12 -31.74
C PHE A 558 -18.33 -11.39 -32.16
N VAL A 559 -17.37 -11.82 -31.34
CA VAL A 559 -16.50 -12.97 -31.61
C VAL A 559 -16.34 -13.85 -30.36
N ILE A 560 -16.22 -15.16 -30.59
CA ILE A 560 -15.94 -16.17 -29.56
C ILE A 560 -14.45 -16.52 -29.63
N VAL A 561 -13.77 -16.49 -28.47
CA VAL A 561 -12.33 -16.78 -28.31
C VAL A 561 -12.11 -17.68 -27.09
N ASN A 562 -10.93 -18.32 -26.98
CA ASN A 562 -10.57 -19.04 -25.76
C ASN A 562 -10.11 -18.06 -24.66
N LYS A 563 -10.34 -18.43 -23.40
CA LYS A 563 -9.86 -17.70 -22.21
C LYS A 563 -8.33 -17.52 -22.19
N SER A 564 -7.59 -18.50 -22.69
CA SER A 564 -6.12 -18.49 -22.80
C SER A 564 -5.58 -17.39 -23.71
N ASP A 565 -6.40 -16.93 -24.66
CA ASP A 565 -5.94 -16.13 -25.78
C ASP A 565 -6.13 -14.63 -25.51
N LEU A 566 -6.95 -14.30 -24.49
CA LEU A 566 -7.17 -12.94 -24.01
C LEU A 566 -5.99 -12.44 -23.17
N LYS A 567 -5.45 -11.28 -23.56
CA LYS A 567 -4.28 -10.64 -22.95
C LYS A 567 -4.69 -9.34 -22.24
N PRO A 568 -5.35 -9.38 -21.07
CA PRO A 568 -5.64 -8.18 -20.29
C PRO A 568 -4.35 -7.57 -19.75
N ASN A 569 -4.26 -6.24 -19.79
CA ASN A 569 -3.12 -5.49 -19.25
C ASN A 569 -3.58 -4.45 -18.21
N PHE A 570 -2.69 -4.20 -17.26
CA PHE A 570 -2.92 -3.44 -16.02
C PHE A 570 -1.75 -2.51 -15.66
N LYS A 571 -0.75 -2.38 -16.55
CA LYS A 571 0.26 -1.33 -16.53
C LYS A 571 0.01 -0.40 -17.71
N ASN A 572 0.49 0.85 -17.67
CA ASN A 572 0.45 1.76 -18.82
C ASN A 572 1.42 1.25 -19.92
N THR A 573 1.06 0.20 -20.64
CA THR A 573 1.84 -0.42 -21.74
C THR A 573 0.93 -1.10 -22.77
N GLY A 574 1.38 -1.22 -24.02
CA GLY A 574 0.56 -1.76 -25.12
C GLY A 574 -0.75 -0.99 -25.28
N THR A 575 -1.88 -1.70 -25.34
CA THR A 575 -3.23 -1.11 -25.42
C THR A 575 -3.71 -0.42 -24.13
N GLN A 576 -3.05 -0.62 -22.99
CA GLN A 576 -3.51 -0.11 -21.70
C GLN A 576 -2.90 1.26 -21.40
N THR A 577 -3.77 2.22 -21.04
CA THR A 577 -3.40 3.60 -20.71
C THR A 577 -3.28 3.84 -19.20
N ARG A 578 -3.96 3.02 -18.39
CA ARG A 578 -4.11 3.27 -16.95
C ARG A 578 -2.86 2.88 -16.16
N THR A 579 -2.49 3.71 -15.19
CA THR A 579 -1.41 3.45 -14.22
C THR A 579 -1.86 2.62 -13.01
N ALA A 580 -3.17 2.56 -12.73
CA ALA A 580 -3.75 1.97 -11.52
C ALA A 580 -4.78 0.85 -11.79
N VAL A 581 -4.85 -0.11 -10.85
CA VAL A 581 -5.73 -1.29 -10.94
C VAL A 581 -6.78 -1.25 -9.82
N ASP A 582 -8.05 -1.42 -10.18
CA ASP A 582 -9.13 -1.65 -9.22
C ASP A 582 -9.32 -3.16 -9.00
N SER A 583 -8.53 -3.72 -8.08
CA SER A 583 -8.59 -5.14 -7.73
C SER A 583 -9.94 -5.55 -7.13
N LYS A 584 -10.61 -4.65 -6.40
CA LYS A 584 -11.94 -4.92 -5.81
C LYS A 584 -12.98 -5.14 -6.89
N LYS A 585 -12.96 -4.33 -7.95
CA LYS A 585 -13.87 -4.47 -9.09
C LYS A 585 -13.60 -5.72 -9.93
N VAL A 586 -12.34 -6.15 -10.04
CA VAL A 586 -12.00 -7.45 -10.67
C VAL A 586 -12.56 -8.60 -9.84
N GLU A 587 -12.37 -8.57 -8.51
CA GLU A 587 -12.90 -9.59 -7.58
C GLU A 587 -14.43 -9.62 -7.55
N GLU A 588 -15.08 -8.46 -7.58
CA GLU A 588 -16.55 -8.33 -7.66
C GLU A 588 -17.10 -8.99 -8.93
N ILE A 589 -16.53 -8.68 -10.10
CA ILE A 589 -16.93 -9.30 -11.38
C ILE A 589 -16.67 -10.81 -11.37
N ALA A 590 -15.55 -11.26 -10.78
CA ALA A 590 -15.18 -12.67 -10.69
C ALA A 590 -16.11 -13.49 -9.77
N LYS A 591 -16.57 -12.91 -8.65
CA LYS A 591 -17.33 -13.60 -7.61
C LYS A 591 -18.84 -13.35 -7.65
N ARG A 592 -19.29 -12.22 -8.20
CA ARG A 592 -20.67 -11.72 -8.17
C ARG A 592 -21.11 -11.10 -9.51
N PHE A 593 -20.84 -11.78 -10.63
CA PHE A 593 -21.20 -11.26 -11.97
C PHE A 593 -22.71 -10.92 -12.10
N ASP A 594 -23.01 -9.66 -12.45
CA ASP A 594 -24.31 -9.21 -12.94
C ASP A 594 -24.25 -8.99 -14.47
N PRO A 595 -25.00 -9.78 -15.28
CA PRO A 595 -25.12 -9.57 -16.71
C PRO A 595 -25.48 -8.13 -17.11
N LYS A 596 -26.34 -7.45 -16.34
CA LYS A 596 -26.90 -6.12 -16.70
C LYS A 596 -25.87 -5.01 -16.72
N LEU A 597 -24.69 -5.23 -16.12
CA LEU A 597 -23.60 -4.27 -16.08
C LEU A 597 -22.62 -4.42 -17.27
N ILE A 598 -22.74 -5.51 -18.04
CA ILE A 598 -21.70 -5.94 -19.00
C ILE A 598 -22.27 -6.41 -20.36
N ILE A 599 -23.51 -6.89 -20.44
CA ILE A 599 -24.13 -7.40 -21.68
C ILE A 599 -25.29 -6.48 -22.09
N GLY A 600 -25.35 -6.09 -23.37
CA GLY A 600 -26.44 -5.27 -23.92
C GLY A 600 -26.43 -3.80 -23.48
N ARG A 601 -25.31 -3.33 -22.93
CA ARG A 601 -25.08 -1.95 -22.49
C ARG A 601 -24.71 -1.00 -23.64
N GLY A 602 -24.20 -1.53 -24.75
CA GLY A 602 -23.65 -0.73 -25.85
C GLY A 602 -22.33 -0.01 -25.52
N GLY A 603 -21.77 0.68 -26.53
CA GLY A 603 -20.59 1.53 -26.38
C GLY A 603 -19.41 0.86 -25.68
N PHE A 604 -18.71 1.61 -24.82
CA PHE A 604 -17.61 1.08 -24.00
C PHE A 604 -18.09 0.28 -22.76
N ASP A 605 -19.40 0.21 -22.51
CA ASP A 605 -19.99 -0.42 -21.32
C ASP A 605 -20.33 -1.90 -21.51
N ASP A 606 -20.53 -2.34 -22.75
CA ASP A 606 -20.75 -3.73 -23.13
C ASP A 606 -19.48 -4.61 -22.98
N LEU A 607 -19.55 -5.85 -23.49
CA LEU A 607 -18.48 -6.85 -23.47
C LEU A 607 -17.10 -6.29 -23.90
N PRO A 608 -15.97 -6.82 -23.37
CA PRO A 608 -14.63 -6.33 -23.68
C PRO A 608 -14.34 -6.22 -25.18
N ILE A 609 -13.57 -5.19 -25.56
CA ILE A 609 -13.15 -4.95 -26.94
C ILE A 609 -11.67 -5.36 -27.07
N ILE A 610 -11.36 -6.19 -28.07
CA ILE A 610 -10.03 -6.80 -28.27
C ILE A 610 -9.44 -6.53 -29.66
N LEU A 611 -8.11 -6.63 -29.77
CA LEU A 611 -7.39 -6.74 -31.03
C LEU A 611 -7.42 -8.18 -31.56
N GLN A 612 -7.04 -8.36 -32.83
CA GLN A 612 -6.95 -9.67 -33.49
C GLN A 612 -5.94 -10.61 -32.81
N ASP A 613 -4.99 -10.09 -32.03
CA ASP A 613 -4.01 -10.84 -31.25
C ASP A 613 -4.43 -11.08 -29.79
N GLY A 614 -5.65 -10.69 -29.39
CA GLY A 614 -6.19 -10.90 -28.06
C GLY A 614 -5.86 -9.83 -27.02
N GLN A 615 -5.06 -8.81 -27.33
CA GLN A 615 -4.88 -7.65 -26.44
C GLN A 615 -6.19 -6.88 -26.24
N ILE A 616 -6.50 -6.50 -24.99
CA ILE A 616 -7.76 -5.81 -24.67
C ILE A 616 -7.62 -4.29 -24.88
N ILE A 617 -8.37 -3.73 -25.83
CA ILE A 617 -8.46 -2.27 -26.06
C ILE A 617 -9.28 -1.62 -24.94
N ALA A 618 -10.45 -2.17 -24.62
CA ALA A 618 -11.37 -1.58 -23.65
C ALA A 618 -12.02 -2.62 -22.73
N GLY A 619 -12.04 -2.33 -21.43
CA GLY A 619 -12.65 -3.20 -20.43
C GLY A 619 -11.73 -4.21 -19.76
N ASN A 620 -10.42 -3.93 -19.63
CA ASN A 620 -9.43 -4.80 -18.97
C ASN A 620 -9.90 -5.42 -17.64
N HIS A 621 -10.50 -4.63 -16.74
CA HIS A 621 -11.05 -5.11 -15.46
C HIS A 621 -12.20 -6.12 -15.63
N ARG A 622 -13.04 -5.96 -16.67
CA ARG A 622 -14.10 -6.93 -17.01
C ARG A 622 -13.50 -8.22 -17.57
N ALA A 623 -12.55 -8.10 -18.50
CA ALA A 623 -11.88 -9.25 -19.09
C ALA A 623 -11.22 -10.12 -18.02
N GLN A 624 -10.45 -9.52 -17.10
CA GLN A 624 -9.85 -10.26 -15.98
C GLN A 624 -10.87 -10.90 -15.03
N GLY A 625 -11.97 -10.19 -14.71
CA GLY A 625 -13.06 -10.77 -13.92
C GLY A 625 -13.74 -11.97 -14.61
N MET A 626 -13.91 -11.90 -15.94
CA MET A 626 -14.48 -12.97 -16.77
C MET A 626 -13.55 -14.19 -16.93
N LEU A 627 -12.24 -13.98 -16.91
CA LEU A 627 -11.25 -15.06 -16.81
C LEU A 627 -11.32 -15.75 -15.45
N ASN A 628 -11.45 -14.96 -14.37
CA ASN A 628 -11.41 -15.40 -12.98
C ASN A 628 -12.78 -15.85 -12.41
N PHE A 629 -13.80 -16.07 -13.25
CA PHE A 629 -15.16 -16.39 -12.80
C PHE A 629 -15.22 -17.62 -11.88
N ASN A 630 -15.88 -17.47 -10.72
CA ASN A 630 -16.33 -18.61 -9.94
C ASN A 630 -17.49 -19.36 -10.64
N SER A 631 -17.78 -20.59 -10.19
CA SER A 631 -18.77 -21.49 -10.79
C SER A 631 -20.20 -20.92 -10.84
N GLU A 632 -20.55 -19.96 -9.97
CA GLU A 632 -21.84 -19.27 -9.98
C GLU A 632 -21.87 -18.15 -11.03
N SER A 633 -20.87 -17.27 -11.03
CA SER A 633 -20.72 -16.18 -12.00
C SER A 633 -20.61 -16.71 -13.44
N ARG A 634 -19.91 -17.84 -13.63
CA ARG A 634 -19.82 -18.50 -14.94
C ARG A 634 -21.18 -19.01 -15.42
N LYS A 635 -22.00 -19.60 -14.56
CA LYS A 635 -23.37 -20.04 -14.91
C LYS A 635 -24.27 -18.85 -15.27
N LYS A 636 -24.22 -17.76 -14.50
CA LYS A 636 -24.94 -16.50 -14.80
C LYS A 636 -24.52 -15.91 -16.14
N TYR A 637 -23.23 -15.92 -16.45
CA TYR A 637 -22.70 -15.48 -17.74
C TYR A 637 -23.19 -16.38 -18.90
N GLU A 638 -23.07 -17.70 -18.79
CA GLU A 638 -23.52 -18.64 -19.83
C GLU A 638 -25.04 -18.55 -20.08
N GLN A 639 -25.84 -18.38 -19.03
CA GLN A 639 -27.27 -18.13 -19.14
C GLN A 639 -27.56 -16.82 -19.90
N ALA A 640 -26.95 -15.70 -19.49
CA ALA A 640 -27.19 -14.41 -20.13
C ALA A 640 -26.71 -14.37 -21.58
N ILE A 641 -25.60 -15.04 -21.91
CA ILE A 641 -25.12 -15.18 -23.29
C ILE A 641 -26.10 -16.00 -24.14
N LYS A 642 -26.65 -17.09 -23.60
CA LYS A 642 -27.70 -17.87 -24.26
C LYS A 642 -28.98 -17.05 -24.47
N GLU A 643 -29.38 -16.24 -23.50
CA GLU A 643 -30.59 -15.41 -23.58
C GLU A 643 -30.46 -14.25 -24.57
N ASN A 644 -29.30 -13.57 -24.63
CA ASN A 644 -29.11 -12.40 -25.49
C ASN A 644 -28.61 -12.72 -26.91
N PHE A 645 -27.91 -13.85 -27.11
CA PHE A 645 -27.28 -14.21 -28.40
C PHE A 645 -27.68 -15.58 -28.94
N ASN A 646 -28.49 -16.36 -28.21
CA ASN A 646 -28.90 -17.74 -28.57
C ASN A 646 -27.74 -18.73 -28.85
N ILE A 647 -26.56 -18.49 -28.26
CA ILE A 647 -25.40 -19.38 -28.36
C ILE A 647 -25.17 -20.15 -27.05
N ARG A 648 -24.42 -21.27 -27.14
CA ARG A 648 -23.82 -21.94 -25.97
C ARG A 648 -22.31 -21.92 -26.14
N LEU A 649 -21.59 -21.49 -25.11
CA LEU A 649 -20.13 -21.46 -25.07
C LEU A 649 -19.59 -22.73 -24.42
N LYS A 650 -18.40 -23.20 -24.83
CA LYS A 650 -17.63 -24.20 -24.08
C LYS A 650 -17.06 -23.59 -22.78
N PRO A 651 -16.70 -24.39 -21.76
CA PRO A 651 -16.16 -23.88 -20.49
C PRO A 651 -14.90 -22.99 -20.62
N ASN A 652 -14.11 -23.21 -21.67
CA ASN A 652 -12.91 -22.44 -22.00
C ASN A 652 -13.16 -21.22 -22.92
N GLU A 653 -14.38 -21.01 -23.42
CA GLU A 653 -14.72 -19.94 -24.37
C GLU A 653 -15.35 -18.72 -23.68
N LEU A 654 -15.13 -17.53 -24.27
CA LEU A 654 -15.79 -16.28 -23.93
C LEU A 654 -16.25 -15.56 -25.21
N LEU A 655 -17.42 -14.92 -25.15
CA LEU A 655 -17.87 -13.93 -26.13
C LEU A 655 -17.29 -12.55 -25.78
N VAL A 656 -16.66 -11.91 -26.76
CA VAL A 656 -16.09 -10.56 -26.69
C VAL A 656 -16.40 -9.79 -27.98
N ARG A 657 -15.93 -8.54 -28.10
CA ARG A 657 -16.06 -7.72 -29.31
C ARG A 657 -14.69 -7.44 -29.93
N MET A 658 -14.66 -7.31 -31.25
CA MET A 658 -13.46 -7.00 -32.03
C MET A 658 -13.83 -5.96 -33.10
N PRO A 659 -12.94 -5.02 -33.47
CA PRO A 659 -13.16 -4.15 -34.63
C PRO A 659 -13.46 -4.93 -35.91
N GLU A 660 -14.34 -4.40 -36.76
CA GLU A 660 -14.60 -4.98 -38.09
C GLU A 660 -13.43 -4.77 -39.06
N GLN A 661 -12.66 -3.69 -38.88
CA GLN A 661 -11.47 -3.34 -39.66
C GLN A 661 -10.23 -3.35 -38.76
N GLU A 662 -9.04 -3.59 -39.33
CA GLU A 662 -7.81 -3.48 -38.56
C GLU A 662 -7.50 -2.02 -38.23
N LEU A 663 -7.29 -1.73 -36.94
CA LEU A 663 -6.98 -0.40 -36.45
C LEU A 663 -5.47 -0.14 -36.45
N ASN A 664 -5.08 1.10 -36.72
CA ASN A 664 -3.74 1.58 -36.44
C ASN A 664 -3.58 1.98 -34.97
N ASP A 665 -2.34 2.01 -34.49
CA ASP A 665 -1.99 2.21 -33.08
C ASP A 665 -2.64 3.47 -32.47
N LYS A 666 -2.81 4.55 -33.24
CA LYS A 666 -3.43 5.79 -32.77
C LYS A 666 -4.94 5.68 -32.58
N GLU A 667 -5.64 4.94 -33.44
CA GLU A 667 -7.06 4.60 -33.25
C GLU A 667 -7.25 3.72 -32.02
N ILE A 668 -6.34 2.77 -31.81
CA ILE A 668 -6.35 1.89 -30.63
C ILE A 668 -6.14 2.72 -29.35
N PHE A 669 -5.20 3.68 -29.33
CA PHE A 669 -5.01 4.59 -28.20
C PHE A 669 -6.18 5.54 -27.97
N LYS A 670 -6.80 6.09 -29.03
CA LYS A 670 -8.05 6.87 -28.94
C LYS A 670 -9.15 6.04 -28.25
N LEU A 671 -9.43 4.83 -28.75
CA LEU A 671 -10.46 3.95 -28.20
C LEU A 671 -10.18 3.54 -26.75
N ALA A 672 -8.95 3.13 -26.44
CA ALA A 672 -8.57 2.74 -25.09
C ALA A 672 -8.73 3.91 -24.11
N SER A 673 -8.25 5.11 -24.48
CA SER A 673 -8.30 6.30 -23.64
C SER A 673 -9.74 6.82 -23.46
N LYS A 674 -10.55 6.89 -24.53
CA LYS A 674 -11.97 7.28 -24.44
C LYS A 674 -12.78 6.33 -23.55
N SER A 675 -12.45 5.04 -23.53
CA SER A 675 -13.10 4.07 -22.63
C SER A 675 -12.89 4.37 -21.13
N ASN A 676 -11.88 5.19 -20.81
CA ASN A 676 -11.51 5.62 -19.46
C ASN A 676 -11.90 7.07 -19.14
N GLU A 677 -12.30 7.89 -20.12
CA GLU A 677 -12.55 9.34 -19.97
C GLU A 677 -13.48 9.69 -18.79
N ASN A 678 -14.62 9.00 -18.68
CA ASN A 678 -15.61 9.19 -17.61
C ASN A 678 -15.40 8.19 -16.45
N ARG A 679 -14.19 7.63 -16.33
CA ARG A 679 -13.79 6.55 -15.39
C ARG A 679 -12.37 6.74 -14.85
N ALA A 680 -11.80 7.93 -15.02
CA ALA A 680 -10.47 8.28 -14.58
C ALA A 680 -10.33 8.15 -13.06
N ASN A 681 -9.38 7.32 -12.61
CA ASN A 681 -9.01 7.21 -11.19
C ASN A 681 -7.70 7.99 -10.91
N SER A 682 -7.12 8.60 -11.93
CA SER A 682 -5.86 9.34 -11.93
C SER A 682 -5.99 10.61 -12.77
N PHE A 683 -5.04 11.54 -12.64
CA PHE A 683 -5.01 12.71 -13.50
C PHE A 683 -4.53 12.32 -14.91
N SER A 684 -3.59 11.38 -15.00
CA SER A 684 -3.09 10.78 -16.25
C SER A 684 -4.18 10.19 -17.16
N ASP A 685 -5.18 9.48 -16.59
CA ASP A 685 -6.31 8.90 -17.34
C ASP A 685 -7.07 10.01 -18.11
N THR A 686 -7.32 11.14 -17.45
CA THR A 686 -7.95 12.34 -18.06
C THR A 686 -7.03 12.99 -19.10
N LEU A 687 -5.75 13.13 -18.75
CA LEU A 687 -4.75 13.85 -19.54
C LEU A 687 -4.52 13.20 -20.91
N LEU A 688 -4.43 11.87 -20.96
CA LEU A 688 -4.23 11.16 -22.23
C LEU A 688 -5.45 11.28 -23.15
N SER A 689 -6.68 11.28 -22.62
CA SER A 689 -7.90 11.43 -23.44
C SER A 689 -7.94 12.81 -24.10
N ALA A 690 -7.57 13.84 -23.33
CA ALA A 690 -7.33 15.18 -23.84
C ALA A 690 -6.24 15.21 -24.93
N MET A 691 -5.06 14.66 -24.64
CA MET A 691 -3.90 14.69 -25.56
C MET A 691 -4.14 13.93 -26.87
N SER A 692 -4.72 12.73 -26.80
CA SER A 692 -4.94 11.82 -27.95
C SER A 692 -5.81 12.45 -29.03
N SER A 693 -6.77 13.29 -28.63
CA SER A 693 -7.67 14.05 -29.51
C SER A 693 -6.94 15.04 -30.43
N TYR A 694 -5.69 15.42 -30.12
CA TYR A 694 -4.92 16.42 -30.87
C TYR A 694 -3.75 15.85 -31.68
N ASN A 695 -3.41 14.56 -31.52
CA ASN A 695 -2.19 13.94 -32.03
C ASN A 695 -1.88 14.28 -33.51
N GLU A 696 -2.81 14.01 -34.43
CA GLU A 696 -2.63 14.31 -35.85
C GLU A 696 -2.72 15.82 -36.18
N LYS A 697 -3.38 16.61 -35.33
CA LYS A 697 -3.45 18.08 -35.50
C LYS A 697 -2.12 18.75 -35.13
N LEU A 698 -1.38 18.21 -34.13
CA LEU A 698 -0.06 18.71 -33.69
C LEU A 698 0.99 18.69 -34.82
N LYS A 699 0.95 17.68 -35.71
CA LYS A 699 1.84 17.54 -36.87
C LYS A 699 1.76 18.70 -37.88
N HIS A 700 0.69 19.50 -37.81
CA HIS A 700 0.34 20.52 -38.80
C HIS A 700 0.23 21.93 -38.18
N LEU A 701 0.94 22.17 -37.08
CA LEU A 701 1.05 23.49 -36.45
C LEU A 701 1.93 24.44 -37.26
N ALA A 702 1.75 25.75 -37.05
CA ALA A 702 2.66 26.78 -37.52
C ALA A 702 4.04 26.61 -36.85
N PRO A 703 5.17 26.94 -37.52
CA PRO A 703 6.50 26.78 -36.94
C PRO A 703 6.79 27.73 -35.76
N LYS A 704 5.96 28.75 -35.54
CA LYS A 704 6.09 29.73 -34.47
C LYS A 704 4.72 30.28 -34.04
N PHE A 705 4.55 30.57 -32.76
CA PHE A 705 3.41 31.29 -32.17
C PHE A 705 3.92 32.52 -31.41
N GLU A 706 3.28 33.68 -31.55
CA GLU A 706 3.70 34.91 -30.88
C GLU A 706 2.50 35.73 -30.39
N SER A 707 2.62 36.34 -29.22
CA SER A 707 1.59 37.20 -28.65
C SER A 707 2.19 38.24 -27.71
N ASP A 708 1.31 39.04 -27.12
CA ASP A 708 1.57 40.02 -26.05
C ASP A 708 1.58 39.38 -24.65
N SER A 709 0.81 38.31 -24.46
CA SER A 709 0.55 37.67 -23.18
C SER A 709 0.48 36.14 -23.28
N VAL A 710 0.72 35.46 -22.16
CA VAL A 710 0.69 33.99 -22.09
C VAL A 710 -0.73 33.44 -22.27
N GLU A 711 -1.75 34.14 -21.78
CA GLU A 711 -3.16 33.82 -22.03
C GLU A 711 -3.52 33.87 -23.52
N ASN A 712 -3.09 34.92 -24.25
CA ASN A 712 -3.35 35.02 -25.68
C ASN A 712 -2.54 33.98 -26.48
N LEU A 713 -1.30 33.71 -26.09
CA LEU A 713 -0.48 32.64 -26.69
C LEU A 713 -1.16 31.26 -26.54
N ALA A 714 -1.62 30.92 -25.34
CA ALA A 714 -2.35 29.68 -25.08
C ALA A 714 -3.64 29.58 -25.90
N ASN A 715 -4.35 30.70 -26.09
CA ASN A 715 -5.54 30.77 -26.95
C ASN A 715 -5.21 30.59 -28.45
N GLN A 716 -4.02 30.97 -28.92
CA GLN A 716 -3.60 30.70 -30.31
C GLN A 716 -3.37 29.20 -30.54
N VAL A 717 -2.66 28.53 -29.61
CA VAL A 717 -2.48 27.07 -29.64
C VAL A 717 -3.84 26.37 -29.68
N ALA A 718 -4.76 26.80 -28.81
CA ALA A 718 -6.12 26.26 -28.76
C ALA A 718 -6.87 26.44 -30.09
N ARG A 719 -6.81 27.61 -30.73
CA ARG A 719 -7.47 27.86 -32.03
C ARG A 719 -6.82 27.14 -33.21
N ALA A 720 -5.52 26.89 -33.17
CA ALA A 720 -4.82 26.11 -34.21
C ALA A 720 -5.23 24.63 -34.19
N LEU A 721 -5.54 24.12 -33.00
CA LEU A 721 -5.94 22.73 -32.75
C LEU A 721 -7.47 22.53 -32.79
N GLU A 722 -8.27 23.46 -32.27
CA GLU A 722 -9.73 23.40 -32.24
C GLU A 722 -10.36 24.24 -33.35
N LYS A 723 -10.07 23.86 -34.60
CA LYS A 723 -10.49 24.57 -35.82
C LYS A 723 -12.01 24.78 -35.92
N ASP A 724 -12.78 23.88 -35.32
CA ASP A 724 -14.24 23.85 -35.33
C ASP A 724 -14.85 24.76 -34.24
N ALA A 725 -14.07 25.09 -33.20
CA ALA A 725 -14.49 25.93 -32.08
C ALA A 725 -14.09 27.40 -32.29
N LYS A 726 -15.04 28.23 -32.75
CA LYS A 726 -14.84 29.69 -32.93
C LYS A 726 -14.27 30.41 -31.70
N ILE A 727 -14.61 29.93 -30.51
CA ILE A 727 -14.01 30.34 -29.22
C ILE A 727 -13.80 29.05 -28.41
N PRO A 728 -12.57 28.56 -28.25
CA PRO A 728 -12.29 27.41 -27.39
C PRO A 728 -12.66 27.69 -25.92
N SER A 729 -13.28 26.72 -25.25
CA SER A 729 -13.53 26.78 -23.80
C SER A 729 -12.24 26.68 -22.99
N HIS A 730 -12.27 27.07 -21.71
CA HIS A 730 -11.09 26.99 -20.82
C HIS A 730 -10.46 25.59 -20.79
N THR A 731 -11.29 24.53 -20.74
CA THR A 731 -10.84 23.14 -20.79
C THR A 731 -10.22 22.77 -22.14
N GLN A 732 -10.76 23.25 -23.27
CA GLN A 732 -10.14 23.05 -24.58
C GLN A 732 -8.80 23.78 -24.69
N VAL A 733 -8.70 25.01 -24.17
CA VAL A 733 -7.43 25.74 -24.10
C VAL A 733 -6.40 24.96 -23.29
N GLU A 734 -6.75 24.49 -22.09
CA GLU A 734 -5.86 23.67 -21.26
C GLU A 734 -5.43 22.39 -21.99
N ASN A 735 -6.38 21.60 -22.48
CA ASN A 735 -6.15 20.31 -23.12
C ASN A 735 -5.25 20.43 -24.37
N ALA A 736 -5.52 21.40 -25.24
CA ALA A 736 -4.73 21.66 -26.45
C ALA A 736 -3.28 22.09 -26.12
N ASN A 737 -3.10 22.86 -25.05
CA ASN A 737 -1.79 23.31 -24.60
C ASN A 737 -0.99 22.20 -23.91
N ILE A 738 -1.63 21.33 -23.12
CA ILE A 738 -0.95 20.17 -22.54
C ILE A 738 -0.59 19.14 -23.62
N ALA A 739 -1.43 18.98 -24.66
CA ALA A 739 -1.08 18.18 -25.83
C ALA A 739 0.19 18.70 -26.52
N LEU A 740 0.30 20.03 -26.73
CA LEU A 740 1.51 20.63 -27.28
C LEU A 740 2.74 20.47 -26.36
N LEU A 741 2.58 20.57 -25.04
CA LEU A 741 3.66 20.30 -24.08
C LEU A 741 4.13 18.83 -24.17
N SER A 742 3.19 17.88 -24.24
CA SER A 742 3.46 16.43 -24.33
C SER A 742 4.18 16.02 -25.61
N HIS A 743 4.02 16.79 -26.70
CA HIS A 743 4.73 16.55 -27.95
C HIS A 743 6.25 16.77 -27.79
N TYR A 744 6.65 17.73 -26.97
CA TYR A 744 8.06 18.02 -26.70
C TYR A 744 8.63 17.27 -25.50
N ALA A 745 7.80 16.88 -24.53
CA ALA A 745 8.22 16.12 -23.37
C ALA A 745 8.34 14.62 -23.71
N ARG A 746 9.57 14.15 -24.00
CA ARG A 746 9.86 12.76 -24.37
C ARG A 746 9.98 11.87 -23.14
N ASN A 747 9.54 10.61 -23.24
CA ASN A 747 9.69 9.64 -22.17
C ASN A 747 11.17 9.32 -21.91
N THR A 748 11.58 9.31 -20.65
CA THR A 748 12.95 9.02 -20.20
C THR A 748 13.01 7.60 -19.57
N PRO A 749 14.19 7.10 -19.14
CA PRO A 749 14.25 5.85 -18.38
C PRO A 749 13.51 5.98 -17.04
N ASN A 750 13.53 7.19 -16.45
CA ASN A 750 12.95 7.52 -15.16
C ASN A 750 11.43 7.65 -15.25
N ASN A 751 10.93 8.60 -16.07
CA ASN A 751 9.52 9.00 -16.10
C ASN A 751 8.96 9.07 -17.53
N SER A 752 7.68 8.72 -17.67
CA SER A 752 6.83 9.14 -18.79
C SER A 752 6.07 10.43 -18.46
N PHE A 753 5.65 11.18 -19.48
CA PHE A 753 4.91 12.45 -19.29
C PHE A 753 3.66 12.31 -18.39
N LEU A 754 2.95 11.19 -18.52
CA LEU A 754 1.77 10.88 -17.69
C LEU A 754 2.13 10.60 -16.22
N GLU A 755 3.22 9.87 -15.96
CA GLU A 755 3.70 9.60 -14.59
C GLU A 755 4.08 10.90 -13.87
N VAL A 756 4.71 11.85 -14.55
CA VAL A 756 5.07 13.16 -13.98
C VAL A 756 3.86 13.93 -13.48
N PHE A 757 2.80 14.03 -14.29
CA PHE A 757 1.58 14.74 -13.89
C PHE A 757 0.79 13.99 -12.80
N ASP A 758 0.81 12.65 -12.81
CA ASP A 758 0.24 11.86 -11.71
C ASP A 758 1.03 12.02 -10.39
N ASN A 759 2.36 12.13 -10.45
CA ASN A 759 3.20 12.34 -9.26
C ASN A 759 3.01 13.76 -8.71
N ALA A 760 3.04 14.77 -9.58
CA ALA A 760 2.73 16.16 -9.21
C ALA A 760 1.33 16.28 -8.59
N TYR A 761 0.32 15.55 -9.08
CA TYR A 761 -1.04 15.55 -8.53
C TYR A 761 -1.18 14.88 -7.16
N LYS A 762 -0.30 13.91 -6.83
CA LYS A 762 -0.29 13.23 -5.52
C LYS A 762 0.46 14.02 -4.44
N ASN A 763 1.55 14.68 -4.83
CA ASN A 763 2.51 15.28 -3.90
C ASN A 763 2.26 16.77 -3.63
N LEU A 764 1.88 17.54 -4.67
CA LEU A 764 1.65 18.98 -4.53
C LEU A 764 0.25 19.26 -3.94
N ASP A 765 0.12 20.38 -3.22
CA ASP A 765 -1.21 20.87 -2.84
C ASP A 765 -2.03 21.34 -4.06
N ARG A 766 -3.33 21.58 -3.87
CA ARG A 766 -4.25 21.92 -4.95
C ARG A 766 -3.85 23.18 -5.74
N GLU A 767 -3.35 24.22 -5.07
CA GLU A 767 -2.95 25.46 -5.75
C GLU A 767 -1.53 25.34 -6.30
N GLN A 768 -0.62 24.61 -5.63
CA GLN A 768 0.69 24.26 -6.18
C GLN A 768 0.57 23.44 -7.49
N PHE A 769 -0.24 22.38 -7.50
CA PHE A 769 -0.48 21.55 -8.69
C PHE A 769 -1.13 22.36 -9.81
N LYS A 770 -2.10 23.21 -9.49
CA LYS A 770 -2.73 24.12 -10.45
C LYS A 770 -1.70 25.10 -11.04
N ALA A 771 -0.86 25.72 -10.21
CA ALA A 771 0.21 26.62 -10.67
C ALA A 771 1.24 25.90 -11.55
N PHE A 772 1.65 24.68 -11.16
CA PHE A 772 2.49 23.78 -11.95
C PHE A 772 1.88 23.53 -13.33
N LYS A 773 0.64 23.02 -13.37
CA LYS A 773 -0.08 22.68 -14.59
C LYS A 773 -0.26 23.89 -15.49
N GLU A 774 -0.79 25.01 -14.97
CA GLU A 774 -1.02 26.23 -15.76
C GLU A 774 0.28 26.83 -16.30
N MET A 775 1.35 26.89 -15.49
CA MET A 775 2.61 27.51 -15.90
C MET A 775 3.22 26.80 -17.12
N PHE A 776 3.30 25.48 -17.09
CA PHE A 776 3.89 24.72 -18.20
C PHE A 776 2.93 24.57 -19.39
N ALA A 777 1.63 24.37 -19.16
CA ALA A 777 0.64 24.27 -20.24
C ALA A 777 0.59 25.56 -21.07
N LYS A 778 0.32 26.71 -20.45
CA LYS A 778 0.16 27.98 -21.17
C LYS A 778 1.45 28.43 -21.88
N ASN A 779 2.62 27.91 -21.46
CA ASN A 779 3.91 28.14 -22.10
C ASN A 779 4.33 27.06 -23.12
N SER A 780 3.48 26.08 -23.43
CA SER A 780 3.74 25.02 -24.42
C SER A 780 4.22 25.56 -25.78
N ALA A 781 3.60 26.65 -26.27
CA ALA A 781 4.01 27.35 -27.48
C ALA A 781 5.43 27.96 -27.42
N ASN A 782 5.94 28.33 -26.23
CA ASN A 782 7.30 28.82 -26.11
C ASN A 782 8.34 27.69 -26.22
N PHE A 783 8.05 26.50 -25.68
CA PHE A 783 8.88 25.31 -25.94
C PHE A 783 8.84 24.89 -27.41
N HIS A 784 7.66 24.99 -28.05
CA HIS A 784 7.50 24.79 -29.49
C HIS A 784 8.36 25.77 -30.30
N ASN A 785 8.31 27.07 -29.98
CA ASN A 785 9.12 28.10 -30.64
C ASN A 785 10.62 27.80 -30.54
N LEU A 786 11.13 27.47 -29.34
CA LEU A 786 12.55 27.25 -29.11
C LEU A 786 13.06 25.97 -29.80
N ASN A 787 12.28 24.88 -29.79
CA ASN A 787 12.67 23.63 -30.46
C ASN A 787 12.56 23.67 -32.00
N ASN A 788 11.82 24.61 -32.58
CA ASN A 788 11.72 24.81 -34.03
C ASN A 788 12.58 25.97 -34.57
N ASP A 789 13.37 26.63 -33.71
CA ASP A 789 14.14 27.79 -34.15
C ASP A 789 15.33 27.41 -35.04
N THR A 790 15.28 27.86 -36.30
CA THR A 790 16.27 27.49 -37.33
C THR A 790 17.66 28.12 -37.15
N THR A 791 17.85 29.00 -36.15
CA THR A 791 19.15 29.65 -35.89
C THR A 791 19.96 28.92 -34.81
N ILE A 792 19.34 28.52 -33.70
CA ILE A 792 19.98 27.83 -32.57
C ILE A 792 19.93 26.30 -32.74
N LYS A 793 20.42 25.80 -33.89
CA LYS A 793 20.20 24.42 -34.36
C LYS A 793 20.67 23.28 -33.44
N ASN A 794 21.56 23.56 -32.49
CA ASN A 794 22.04 22.59 -31.50
C ASN A 794 21.27 22.66 -30.17
N PHE A 795 20.27 23.55 -30.04
CA PHE A 795 19.38 23.59 -28.89
C PHE A 795 18.25 22.58 -29.04
N THR A 796 18.01 21.81 -27.98
CA THR A 796 16.79 21.04 -27.79
C THR A 796 16.57 20.85 -26.29
N ILE A 797 15.34 21.08 -25.83
CA ILE A 797 14.96 20.78 -24.43
C ILE A 797 14.25 19.42 -24.31
N SER A 798 13.80 18.84 -25.42
CA SER A 798 12.95 17.64 -25.44
C SER A 798 13.48 16.40 -24.74
N PRO A 799 14.79 16.06 -24.76
CA PRO A 799 15.32 14.91 -24.03
C PRO A 799 15.23 15.05 -22.50
N TYR A 800 15.18 16.29 -22.01
CA TYR A 800 15.31 16.63 -20.59
C TYR A 800 13.99 17.12 -19.96
N LEU A 801 13.03 17.57 -20.79
CA LEU A 801 11.84 18.28 -20.34
C LEU A 801 10.97 17.45 -19.36
N THR A 802 10.83 16.14 -19.57
CA THR A 802 9.99 15.28 -18.71
C THR A 802 10.56 15.15 -17.31
N ASP A 803 11.84 14.81 -17.17
CA ASP A 803 12.49 14.71 -15.85
C ASP A 803 12.67 16.10 -15.22
N ALA A 804 12.83 17.16 -16.02
CA ALA A 804 12.81 18.53 -15.52
C ALA A 804 11.44 18.94 -14.94
N LEU A 805 10.32 18.50 -15.54
CA LEU A 805 8.97 18.69 -14.99
C LEU A 805 8.80 17.92 -13.67
N ASP A 806 9.26 16.68 -13.59
CA ASP A 806 9.24 15.85 -12.37
C ASP A 806 10.07 16.48 -11.24
N THR A 807 11.31 16.87 -11.53
CA THR A 807 12.17 17.59 -10.59
C THR A 807 11.57 18.96 -10.22
N SER A 808 10.84 19.63 -11.11
CA SER A 808 10.16 20.90 -10.77
C SER A 808 9.10 20.71 -9.69
N ALA A 809 8.33 19.62 -9.73
CA ALA A 809 7.35 19.29 -8.70
C ALA A 809 8.05 18.89 -7.40
N LYS A 810 9.03 17.96 -7.46
CA LYS A 810 9.79 17.49 -6.30
C LYS A 810 10.55 18.63 -5.60
N MET A 811 11.14 19.57 -6.33
CA MET A 811 11.80 20.77 -5.79
C MET A 811 10.85 21.93 -5.47
N LEU A 812 9.54 21.82 -5.72
CA LEU A 812 8.52 22.73 -5.19
C LEU A 812 8.00 22.23 -3.84
N GLU A 813 7.77 20.92 -3.73
CA GLU A 813 7.43 20.20 -2.49
C GLU A 813 8.57 20.30 -1.46
N ASN A 814 9.81 20.03 -1.88
CA ASN A 814 10.95 19.85 -0.98
C ASN A 814 11.93 21.04 -0.98
N GLY A 815 12.36 21.42 0.21
CA GLY A 815 13.48 22.33 0.46
C GLY A 815 13.23 23.80 0.10
N ASN A 816 14.17 24.65 0.54
CA ASN A 816 14.30 26.00 -0.01
C ASN A 816 15.26 25.99 -1.22
N ARG A 817 15.26 27.07 -2.02
CA ARG A 817 16.08 27.14 -3.25
C ARG A 817 17.58 26.93 -2.98
N ALA A 818 18.11 27.41 -1.86
CA ALA A 818 19.52 27.26 -1.54
C ALA A 818 19.89 25.80 -1.26
N ASP A 819 19.02 25.03 -0.57
CA ASP A 819 19.25 23.60 -0.30
C ASP A 819 19.32 22.81 -1.61
N ASN A 820 18.33 23.03 -2.49
CA ASN A 820 18.23 22.37 -3.78
C ASN A 820 19.41 22.75 -4.70
N PHE A 821 19.85 24.01 -4.70
CA PHE A 821 21.03 24.44 -5.46
C PHE A 821 22.34 23.92 -4.85
N SER A 822 22.44 23.83 -3.53
CA SER A 822 23.59 23.26 -2.81
C SER A 822 23.76 21.77 -3.12
N LYS A 823 22.67 20.99 -3.16
CA LYS A 823 22.70 19.60 -3.64
C LYS A 823 23.27 19.52 -5.06
N LEU A 824 22.72 20.31 -5.99
CA LEU A 824 23.19 20.35 -7.38
C LEU A 824 24.68 20.70 -7.50
N VAL A 825 25.19 21.66 -6.72
CA VAL A 825 26.63 22.00 -6.68
C VAL A 825 27.46 20.77 -6.29
N ASN A 826 27.06 20.04 -5.25
CA ASN A 826 27.78 18.85 -4.80
C ASN A 826 27.74 17.71 -5.84
N ASP A 827 26.56 17.42 -6.39
CA ASP A 827 26.37 16.34 -7.36
C ASP A 827 27.11 16.60 -8.68
N ILE A 828 27.05 17.83 -9.19
CA ILE A 828 27.80 18.26 -10.39
C ILE A 828 29.31 18.24 -10.14
N ASN A 829 29.76 18.78 -9.00
CA ASN A 829 31.17 18.79 -8.64
C ASN A 829 31.73 17.36 -8.46
N TYR A 830 30.94 16.44 -7.91
CA TYR A 830 31.30 15.03 -7.86
C TYR A 830 31.37 14.41 -9.27
N LEU A 831 30.35 14.60 -10.11
CA LEU A 831 30.31 14.08 -11.48
C LEU A 831 31.48 14.58 -12.34
N VAL A 832 31.77 15.88 -12.31
CA VAL A 832 32.85 16.51 -13.08
C VAL A 832 34.24 16.00 -12.66
N ASN A 833 34.51 15.91 -11.35
CA ASN A 833 35.82 15.49 -10.84
C ASN A 833 36.03 13.98 -10.84
N SER A 834 34.96 13.17 -10.78
CA SER A 834 35.05 11.70 -10.76
C SER A 834 35.08 11.06 -12.15
N THR A 835 34.91 11.83 -13.23
CA THR A 835 34.93 11.35 -14.62
C THR A 835 36.24 11.70 -15.32
N ASP A 836 36.66 10.89 -16.29
CA ASP A 836 37.87 11.07 -17.09
C ASP A 836 37.71 12.15 -18.19
N GLU A 837 38.66 12.23 -19.12
CA GLU A 837 38.63 13.16 -20.25
C GLU A 837 37.52 12.87 -21.28
N ASN A 838 36.99 11.64 -21.30
CA ASN A 838 35.87 11.21 -22.13
C ASN A 838 34.51 11.39 -21.42
N GLY A 839 34.49 11.95 -20.19
CA GLY A 839 33.29 12.00 -19.36
C GLY A 839 32.89 10.63 -18.79
N MET A 840 33.81 9.67 -18.70
CA MET A 840 33.54 8.30 -18.29
C MET A 840 34.10 7.98 -16.90
N ASN A 841 33.40 7.12 -16.16
CA ASN A 841 33.92 6.39 -14.99
C ASN A 841 33.07 5.12 -14.78
N ALA A 842 33.28 4.41 -13.66
CA ALA A 842 32.48 3.22 -13.34
C ALA A 842 30.98 3.51 -13.15
N PHE A 843 30.64 4.63 -12.50
CA PHE A 843 29.25 5.04 -12.29
C PHE A 843 28.52 5.36 -13.61
N ILE A 844 29.16 6.06 -14.55
CA ILE A 844 28.61 6.40 -15.87
C ILE A 844 28.45 5.18 -16.79
N LYS A 845 29.30 4.14 -16.64
CA LYS A 845 29.16 2.90 -17.41
C LYS A 845 27.87 2.14 -17.07
N GLU A 846 27.49 2.13 -15.78
CA GLU A 846 26.23 1.56 -15.31
C GLU A 846 25.04 2.53 -15.53
N ASN A 847 25.25 3.83 -15.30
CA ASN A 847 24.22 4.89 -15.35
C ASN A 847 24.42 5.82 -16.54
N LYS A 848 24.16 5.30 -17.75
CA LYS A 848 24.43 5.98 -19.03
C LYS A 848 23.70 7.33 -19.16
N ASP A 849 22.51 7.44 -18.59
CA ASP A 849 21.67 8.64 -18.63
C ASP A 849 22.01 9.67 -17.54
N ALA A 850 23.06 9.46 -16.72
CA ALA A 850 23.36 10.33 -15.58
C ALA A 850 23.59 11.81 -15.94
N TYR A 851 24.26 12.11 -17.05
CA TYR A 851 24.36 13.50 -17.54
C TYR A 851 22.99 14.06 -17.92
N HIS A 852 22.12 13.26 -18.55
CA HIS A 852 20.76 13.66 -18.88
C HIS A 852 19.91 13.91 -17.62
N SER A 853 20.10 13.13 -16.55
CA SER A 853 19.49 13.40 -15.23
C SER A 853 19.96 14.73 -14.66
N VAL A 854 21.28 14.98 -14.59
CA VAL A 854 21.83 16.22 -14.02
C VAL A 854 21.40 17.47 -14.82
N ILE A 855 21.35 17.39 -16.15
CA ILE A 855 20.78 18.46 -17.00
C ILE A 855 19.30 18.68 -16.67
N SER A 856 18.51 17.60 -16.52
CA SER A 856 17.09 17.68 -16.17
C SER A 856 16.86 18.24 -14.76
N GLU A 857 17.71 17.91 -13.78
CA GLU A 857 17.63 18.43 -12.43
C GLU A 857 18.01 19.92 -12.35
N LEU A 858 19.00 20.37 -13.13
CA LEU A 858 19.32 21.79 -13.33
C LEU A 858 18.14 22.57 -13.93
N LEU A 859 17.49 22.00 -14.96
CA LEU A 859 16.29 22.59 -15.57
C LEU A 859 15.15 22.67 -14.55
N GLY A 860 14.85 21.58 -13.85
CA GLY A 860 13.80 21.52 -12.83
C GLY A 860 14.03 22.47 -11.66
N GLY A 861 15.27 22.62 -11.21
CA GLY A 861 15.65 23.53 -10.14
C GLY A 861 15.42 25.02 -10.47
N PHE A 862 15.63 25.44 -11.73
CA PHE A 862 15.29 26.81 -12.13
C PHE A 862 13.81 26.99 -12.47
N PHE A 863 13.14 25.98 -13.03
CA PHE A 863 11.68 26.00 -13.24
C PHE A 863 10.92 26.13 -11.90
N ALA A 864 11.32 25.37 -10.86
CA ALA A 864 10.75 25.43 -9.52
C ALA A 864 10.94 26.79 -8.81
N ARG A 865 11.75 27.70 -9.36
CA ARG A 865 11.80 29.11 -8.93
C ARG A 865 10.57 29.88 -9.39
N PHE A 866 10.13 29.70 -10.64
CA PHE A 866 8.98 30.43 -11.19
C PHE A 866 7.67 30.04 -10.51
N LEU A 867 7.52 28.77 -10.14
CA LEU A 867 6.38 28.25 -9.38
C LEU A 867 6.25 28.85 -7.96
N ARG A 868 7.29 29.53 -7.46
CA ARG A 868 7.29 30.26 -6.18
C ARG A 868 7.03 31.77 -6.33
N LEU A 869 6.75 32.27 -7.53
CA LEU A 869 6.44 33.68 -7.81
C LEU A 869 4.93 33.94 -7.87
N GLU A 870 4.54 35.21 -7.72
CA GLU A 870 3.18 35.63 -8.10
C GLU A 870 3.00 35.54 -9.62
N ASN A 871 1.86 34.99 -10.06
CA ASN A 871 1.56 34.62 -11.45
C ASN A 871 2.73 33.89 -12.19
N PRO A 872 3.03 32.62 -11.81
CA PRO A 872 4.11 31.84 -12.43
C PRO A 872 4.02 31.76 -13.96
N SER A 873 2.80 31.67 -14.51
CA SER A 873 2.56 31.56 -15.97
C SER A 873 3.13 32.75 -16.73
N ALA A 874 2.86 33.97 -16.26
CA ALA A 874 3.32 35.20 -16.91
C ALA A 874 4.82 35.46 -16.66
N GLN A 875 5.30 35.20 -15.44
CA GLN A 875 6.73 35.36 -15.11
C GLN A 875 7.62 34.39 -15.91
N PHE A 876 7.16 33.16 -16.13
CA PHE A 876 7.88 32.18 -16.94
C PHE A 876 7.79 32.49 -18.44
N TYR A 877 6.65 32.99 -18.92
CA TYR A 877 6.49 33.50 -20.28
C TYR A 877 7.46 34.65 -20.60
N GLU A 878 7.55 35.64 -19.72
CA GLU A 878 8.49 36.77 -19.86
C GLU A 878 9.97 36.36 -19.93
N PHE A 879 10.32 35.22 -19.34
CA PHE A 879 11.64 34.60 -19.42
C PHE A 879 11.83 33.87 -20.75
N LEU A 880 10.89 32.98 -21.12
CA LEU A 880 11.03 32.16 -22.33
C LEU A 880 11.04 32.98 -23.62
N VAL A 881 10.23 34.04 -23.72
CA VAL A 881 10.23 34.95 -24.89
C VAL A 881 11.60 35.60 -25.11
N LYS A 882 12.35 35.87 -24.03
CA LYS A 882 13.68 36.50 -24.07
C LYS A 882 14.82 35.47 -24.18
N ALA A 883 14.53 34.17 -24.06
CA ALA A 883 15.56 33.14 -23.88
C ALA A 883 16.48 32.99 -25.10
N LYS A 884 15.95 33.06 -26.32
CA LYS A 884 16.76 32.98 -27.55
C LYS A 884 17.82 34.08 -27.58
N ASP A 885 17.38 35.33 -27.47
CA ASP A 885 18.27 36.49 -27.61
C ASP A 885 19.29 36.53 -26.47
N ARG A 886 18.87 36.16 -25.25
CA ARG A 886 19.76 36.04 -24.09
C ARG A 886 20.77 34.91 -24.20
N MET A 887 20.46 33.78 -24.82
CA MET A 887 21.46 32.76 -25.13
C MET A 887 22.48 33.27 -26.16
N ILE A 888 22.05 34.04 -27.16
CA ILE A 888 22.94 34.63 -28.17
C ILE A 888 23.85 35.70 -27.56
N GLU A 889 23.34 36.56 -26.68
CA GLU A 889 24.14 37.51 -25.90
C GLU A 889 25.14 36.78 -24.99
N ASN A 890 24.68 35.78 -24.23
CA ASN A 890 25.50 35.04 -23.26
C ASN A 890 26.57 34.13 -23.90
N ALA A 891 26.47 33.87 -25.19
CA ALA A 891 27.43 33.12 -26.00
C ALA A 891 28.58 33.99 -26.55
N ALA A 892 28.45 35.32 -26.50
CA ALA A 892 29.42 36.28 -27.03
C ALA A 892 30.20 36.97 -25.89
N ASP A 893 31.29 36.38 -25.42
CA ASP A 893 32.15 37.02 -24.41
C ASP A 893 33.12 38.02 -25.06
N ILE A 894 32.68 39.28 -25.04
CA ILE A 894 33.41 40.46 -25.53
C ILE A 894 34.72 40.69 -24.74
N PHE A 895 34.85 40.18 -23.51
CA PHE A 895 35.99 40.43 -22.62
C PHE A 895 37.09 39.36 -22.70
N SER A 896 36.75 38.08 -22.90
CA SER A 896 37.76 37.05 -23.22
C SER A 896 38.13 36.99 -24.70
N GLY A 897 37.34 37.61 -25.58
CA GLY A 897 37.51 37.52 -27.03
C GLY A 897 37.12 36.15 -27.60
N THR A 898 36.44 35.31 -26.83
CA THR A 898 35.91 34.02 -27.27
C THR A 898 34.40 34.09 -27.44
N SER A 899 33.88 33.62 -28.57
CA SER A 899 32.45 33.57 -28.84
C SER A 899 32.04 32.18 -29.29
N LYS A 900 31.08 31.57 -28.58
CA LYS A 900 30.42 30.32 -28.98
C LYS A 900 29.51 30.65 -30.17
N PRO A 901 29.77 30.11 -31.39
CA PRO A 901 28.96 30.44 -32.57
C PRO A 901 27.48 30.14 -32.35
N ILE A 902 26.58 30.94 -32.94
CA ILE A 902 25.12 30.80 -32.74
C ILE A 902 24.61 29.38 -33.01
N HIS A 903 25.19 28.68 -33.99
CA HIS A 903 24.83 27.29 -34.32
C HIS A 903 25.31 26.25 -33.29
N GLN A 904 26.16 26.62 -32.32
CA GLN A 904 26.64 25.77 -31.23
C GLN A 904 25.87 25.99 -29.92
N ILE A 905 24.99 27.00 -29.87
CA ILE A 905 24.12 27.27 -28.73
C ILE A 905 23.24 26.04 -28.45
N ASN A 906 23.18 25.64 -27.18
CA ASN A 906 22.62 24.38 -26.72
C ASN A 906 21.95 24.53 -25.33
N ILE A 907 21.61 23.40 -24.70
CA ILE A 907 20.87 23.38 -23.43
C ILE A 907 21.63 24.04 -22.25
N PHE A 908 22.96 24.07 -22.28
CA PHE A 908 23.76 24.68 -21.21
C PHE A 908 23.67 26.21 -21.23
N ASP A 909 23.54 26.84 -22.39
CA ASP A 909 23.34 28.29 -22.51
C ASP A 909 21.97 28.71 -21.95
N PHE A 910 20.95 27.86 -22.14
CA PHE A 910 19.62 28.03 -21.56
C PHE A 910 19.62 27.86 -20.05
N ILE A 911 20.35 26.88 -19.51
CA ILE A 911 20.53 26.70 -18.06
C ILE A 911 21.30 27.87 -17.44
N LYS A 912 22.39 28.33 -18.10
CA LYS A 912 23.14 29.53 -17.71
C LYS A 912 22.21 30.74 -17.58
N TYR A 913 21.44 31.04 -18.63
CA TYR A 913 20.44 32.11 -18.61
C TYR A 913 19.39 31.88 -17.51
N GLY A 914 18.90 30.65 -17.34
CA GLY A 914 17.96 30.25 -16.29
C GLY A 914 18.46 30.55 -14.88
N ILE A 915 19.75 30.35 -14.61
CA ILE A 915 20.37 30.63 -13.30
C ILE A 915 20.63 32.13 -13.13
N GLU A 916 21.21 32.78 -14.15
CA GLU A 916 21.53 34.22 -14.16
C GLU A 916 20.30 35.13 -14.04
N SER A 917 19.15 34.74 -14.60
CA SER A 917 17.89 35.49 -14.46
C SER A 917 17.29 35.42 -13.05
N GLY A 918 17.95 34.77 -12.10
CA GLY A 918 17.52 34.64 -10.71
C GLY A 918 18.28 35.55 -9.75
N LYS A 919 17.80 35.64 -8.51
CA LYS A 919 18.59 36.28 -7.44
C LYS A 919 19.89 35.50 -7.22
N SER A 920 21.03 36.17 -7.42
CA SER A 920 22.36 35.61 -7.17
C SER A 920 22.53 35.22 -5.69
N SER A 921 23.16 34.07 -5.45
CA SER A 921 23.50 33.54 -4.13
C SER A 921 24.97 33.08 -4.08
N LYS A 922 25.35 32.20 -3.16
CA LYS A 922 26.66 31.51 -3.23
C LYS A 922 26.56 30.35 -4.23
N GLU A 923 25.58 29.48 -3.99
CA GLU A 923 25.30 28.25 -4.71
C GLU A 923 25.01 28.53 -6.20
N SER A 924 24.29 29.62 -6.51
CA SER A 924 24.02 29.98 -7.92
C SER A 924 25.24 30.48 -8.68
N ARG A 925 26.32 30.87 -7.99
CA ARG A 925 27.62 31.18 -8.63
C ARG A 925 28.45 29.91 -8.77
N GLU A 926 28.52 29.09 -7.73
CA GLU A 926 29.17 27.77 -7.80
C GLU A 926 28.59 26.90 -8.94
N LEU A 927 27.28 26.96 -9.21
CA LEU A 927 26.70 26.32 -10.40
C LEU A 927 27.16 26.94 -11.74
N LEU A 928 27.26 28.27 -11.83
CA LEU A 928 27.73 28.96 -13.05
C LEU A 928 29.23 28.68 -13.30
N ASP A 929 30.03 28.57 -12.25
CA ASP A 929 31.45 28.24 -12.31
C ASP A 929 31.68 26.77 -12.76
N LEU A 930 30.78 25.85 -12.39
CA LEU A 930 30.83 24.43 -12.77
C LEU A 930 30.27 24.12 -14.17
N LEU A 931 29.32 24.92 -14.67
CA LEU A 931 28.62 24.67 -15.95
C LEU A 931 29.54 24.46 -17.17
N PRO A 932 30.61 25.24 -17.40
CA PRO A 932 31.48 25.07 -18.57
C PRO A 932 32.21 23.73 -18.60
N GLU A 933 32.65 23.23 -17.44
CA GLU A 933 33.32 21.92 -17.36
C GLU A 933 32.29 20.79 -17.44
N LEU A 934 31.08 20.96 -16.88
CA LEU A 934 29.97 20.01 -17.07
C LEU A 934 29.57 19.89 -18.56
N GLU A 935 29.45 21.02 -19.27
CA GLU A 935 29.21 21.04 -20.72
C GLU A 935 30.33 20.32 -21.47
N LYS A 936 31.60 20.58 -21.13
CA LYS A 936 32.76 19.92 -21.73
C LYS A 936 32.78 18.41 -21.50
N LYS A 937 32.47 17.95 -20.29
CA LYS A 937 32.39 16.52 -19.92
C LYS A 937 31.23 15.82 -20.63
N PHE A 938 30.05 16.42 -20.68
CA PHE A 938 28.91 15.90 -21.44
C PHE A 938 29.22 15.80 -22.94
N ASN A 939 29.80 16.85 -23.55
CA ASN A 939 30.18 16.84 -24.95
C ASN A 939 31.30 15.83 -25.28
N ALA A 940 32.12 15.44 -24.30
CA ALA A 940 33.07 14.33 -24.45
C ALA A 940 32.36 12.98 -24.40
N HIS A 941 31.44 12.79 -23.46
CA HIS A 941 30.63 11.59 -23.30
C HIS A 941 29.77 11.29 -24.53
N GLU A 942 29.08 12.29 -25.07
CA GLU A 942 28.30 12.16 -26.31
C GLU A 942 29.16 11.77 -27.52
N LYS A 943 30.39 12.30 -27.63
CA LYS A 943 31.34 11.91 -28.67
C LYS A 943 31.83 10.47 -28.48
N PHE A 944 32.07 10.05 -27.23
CA PHE A 944 32.43 8.67 -26.90
C PHE A 944 31.33 7.69 -27.32
N LEU A 945 30.06 7.97 -26.94
CA LEU A 945 28.88 7.19 -27.34
C LEU A 945 28.59 7.20 -28.86
N GLN A 946 29.18 8.12 -29.62
CA GLN A 946 29.11 8.17 -31.09
C GLN A 946 30.34 7.50 -31.74
N GLY A 947 31.46 7.40 -31.02
CA GLY A 947 32.66 6.65 -31.42
C GLY A 947 32.43 5.15 -31.34
N ASP A 948 31.87 4.66 -30.23
CA ASP A 948 31.51 3.24 -29.99
C ASP A 948 30.40 2.69 -30.93
N LYS A 949 29.89 3.50 -31.87
CA LYS A 949 28.86 3.15 -32.86
C LYS A 949 29.39 3.07 -34.30
N LYS A 950 30.72 2.98 -34.48
CA LYS A 950 31.41 2.82 -35.77
C LYS A 950 32.32 1.60 -35.79
#